data_AF-A0A1M6UIP1-F1
#
_entry.id   AF-A0A1M6UIP1-F1
#
_cell.length_a   1.000
_cell.length_b   1.000
_cell.length_c   1.000
_cell.angle_alpha   90.00
_cell.angle_beta   90.00
_cell.angle_gamma   90.00
#
_symmetry.space_group_name_H-M   'P 1'
#
loop_
_entity.id
_entity.type
_entity.pdbx_description
1 polymer ?
#
loop_
_entity_poly.entity_id
_entity_poly.type
_entity_poly.pdbx_seq_one_letter_code
_entity_poly.pdbx_strand_id
1 'polypeptide(L)'
;MTDNTPSVDPQASVNKKFESSAFTRIKNHYEALRSGLGDGNKRSSEYNTAKCKCCSEKFPDITGVWSQKNYTFLGNAYTPEDSMDANKHLCVHPNLWENGASNHLSGVFEVLPGKIYQVRGYDMSNLTFVRSNPSGGDPRWIVFDTLMSNECTKVAMDLFEAYLKKTYSDYSLSGSIVGMIISHSHIDHYGGMETVMDYFIDPKNPDNNGKIIENSDDEDDGKNTENAKESKDDVKKVANCFILAPAGFYDHAVSENVYLGNAMGRRASYQYGSFIKPMDENDLCGEISIGIGQGQSTGKPSAVGRPTIEILENVTLQLDEIKVEFQLTPGTEAPAEMNNYIQDYQALWLAENCSGTLHNLYTLRGAEIRDAKAWSHFLMEAAVKYGNKTNVIFQSHNWPHWKNGTTENDVPTVNIRDFIIETASIYKYIHDQALLYMNMGYKMNEVADMLVLPRGMQKNWTLKPFYGTPVHNAKAVYQKYLGWYDANPIHLQELPPEQLAKETLRYVMAGSREKMLSMIDEDIAKGNYWTAAYMSNQMILSGDCDDISDKVRNLCATALRQLGAQCESGTWRNAYLSAAYELVNKKLQPDQVKSDQLAQMPPETLLDYISIFFDGELAAKFNCDSTLAVLKNGIYTYFAFVVKNGAILYYEITEEEYNKSDNKINVSFDELKSVAIGKYSVENNILRDISNALINVASYKRFKYFDIIGRHDSEVKASGDNPIDLKKEVSDCILLLEKYVGKFNKKTPVLVLSEEDKQSWNDYYKLLKEDTHVILDGDFFIPGDKSMGIGNDGKFMQYELFYTLYALYRYLYRSYLKNDYGYKGNNFDEESFAKLKQSIVLLETYVADYYLCNSKTNISLEDDDFEAWRYLNNDTKESSKQSLNVADFFKELYKRYKELSCEIKSTGKNFFLESVADDKRSITVHNASHNRLQCNNVELNDVIQNDSAVIDVSKIDKNAIVETFYQSGEEMFVTGRLVYRK
;
A
#
# COMPACT_ATOMS: atom_id res chain seq x y z
N MET A 1 -27.77 17.89 41.90
CA MET A 1 -28.29 16.52 41.67
C MET A 1 -29.55 16.63 40.85
N THR A 2 -29.43 16.37 39.56
CA THR A 2 -30.48 15.82 38.67
C THR A 2 -29.74 15.41 37.41
N ASP A 3 -29.69 14.11 37.14
CA ASP A 3 -29.01 13.56 35.98
C ASP A 3 -29.67 13.99 34.68
N ASN A 4 -28.84 14.30 33.68
CA ASN A 4 -29.24 14.40 32.27
C ASN A 4 -28.00 14.18 31.40
N THR A 5 -27.40 12.99 31.51
CA THR A 5 -26.48 12.47 30.49
C THR A 5 -27.31 12.06 29.27
N PRO A 6 -27.17 12.71 28.09
CA PRO A 6 -27.84 12.25 26.89
C PRO A 6 -27.18 10.95 26.42
N SER A 7 -27.98 9.90 26.25
CA SER A 7 -27.54 8.64 25.65
C SER A 7 -27.11 8.88 24.20
N VAL A 8 -25.83 8.67 23.90
CA VAL A 8 -25.31 8.80 22.54
C VAL A 8 -25.73 7.59 21.72
N ASP A 9 -26.62 7.80 20.74
CA ASP A 9 -26.93 6.82 19.70
C ASP A 9 -25.66 6.54 18.87
N PRO A 10 -25.15 5.29 18.82
CA PRO A 10 -23.96 4.95 18.06
C PRO A 10 -24.10 5.22 16.55
N GLN A 11 -25.30 5.06 15.97
CA GLN A 11 -25.50 5.20 14.52
C GLN A 11 -25.52 6.67 14.06
N ALA A 12 -25.86 7.61 14.95
CA ALA A 12 -25.83 9.05 14.66
C ALA A 12 -24.41 9.63 14.52
N SER A 13 -23.36 8.86 14.85
CA SER A 13 -21.98 9.35 14.89
C SER A 13 -21.25 9.38 13.54
N VAL A 14 -21.65 8.56 12.57
CA VAL A 14 -20.92 8.35 11.30
C VAL A 14 -20.99 9.56 10.35
N ASN A 15 -22.03 10.40 10.48
CA ASN A 15 -22.28 11.57 9.62
C ASN A 15 -22.11 12.93 10.34
N LYS A 16 -21.43 12.99 11.50
CA LYS A 16 -21.02 14.30 12.04
C LYS A 16 -19.96 14.91 11.13
N LYS A 17 -20.19 16.16 10.69
CA LYS A 17 -19.15 16.96 10.02
C LYS A 17 -17.88 16.94 10.86
N PHE A 18 -16.74 16.67 10.24
CA PHE A 18 -15.46 16.71 10.95
C PHE A 18 -15.19 18.13 11.46
N GLU A 19 -14.86 18.23 12.74
CA GLU A 19 -14.38 19.48 13.35
C GLU A 19 -12.95 19.30 13.82
N SER A 20 -12.09 20.27 13.51
CA SER A 20 -10.77 20.35 14.12
C SER A 20 -10.87 20.48 15.63
N SER A 21 -9.97 19.83 16.35
CA SER A 21 -9.85 20.01 17.80
C SER A 21 -9.39 21.43 18.13
N ALA A 22 -9.56 21.84 19.39
CA ALA A 22 -8.98 23.10 19.88
C ALA A 22 -7.45 23.14 19.65
N PHE A 23 -6.74 22.03 19.85
CA PHE A 23 -5.29 21.92 19.62
C PHE A 23 -4.91 22.13 18.16
N THR A 24 -5.62 21.49 17.23
CA THR A 24 -5.39 21.66 15.78
C THR A 24 -5.67 23.09 15.35
N ARG A 25 -6.78 23.68 15.81
CA ARG A 25 -7.11 25.11 15.54
C ARG A 25 -6.03 26.05 16.07
N ILE A 26 -5.59 25.88 17.32
CA ILE A 26 -4.55 26.72 17.95
C ILE A 26 -3.21 26.58 17.20
N LYS A 27 -2.82 25.36 16.83
CA LYS A 27 -1.59 25.11 16.06
C LYS A 27 -1.63 25.77 14.68
N ASN A 28 -2.71 25.57 13.93
CA ASN A 28 -2.86 26.17 12.59
C ASN A 28 -2.93 27.72 12.67
N HIS A 29 -3.60 28.28 13.68
CA HIS A 29 -3.59 29.72 13.93
C HIS A 29 -2.19 30.25 14.28
N TYR A 30 -1.44 29.56 15.14
CA TYR A 30 -0.05 29.91 15.46
C TYR A 30 0.86 29.86 14.21
N GLU A 31 0.71 28.83 13.37
CA GLU A 31 1.46 28.71 12.12
C GLU A 31 1.12 29.80 11.10
N ALA A 32 -0.13 30.29 11.09
CA ALA A 32 -0.53 31.42 10.27
C ALA A 32 0.23 32.69 10.72
N LEU A 33 0.13 33.03 12.02
CA LEU A 33 0.85 34.17 12.61
C LEU A 33 2.37 34.08 12.39
N ARG A 34 2.96 32.89 12.58
CA ARG A 34 4.40 32.63 12.36
C ARG A 34 4.83 32.87 10.91
N SER A 35 3.92 32.65 9.96
CA SER A 35 4.14 32.77 8.53
C SER A 35 3.69 34.12 7.95
N GLY A 36 3.19 35.05 8.79
CA GLY A 36 2.68 36.35 8.38
C GLY A 36 1.30 36.31 7.70
N LEU A 37 0.59 35.19 7.81
CA LEU A 37 -0.76 34.99 7.31
C LEU A 37 -1.79 35.25 8.42
N GLY A 38 -2.94 35.82 8.06
CA GLY A 38 -4.08 35.99 8.97
C GLY A 38 -4.52 37.43 9.21
N ASP A 39 -3.63 38.42 9.13
CA ASP A 39 -3.98 39.84 9.26
C ASP A 39 -4.50 40.44 7.94
N GLY A 40 -5.83 40.43 7.77
CA GLY A 40 -6.55 41.22 6.76
C GLY A 40 -6.52 40.66 5.34
N ASN A 41 -6.92 39.39 5.15
CA ASN A 41 -7.07 38.72 3.84
C ASN A 41 -5.82 38.73 2.95
N LYS A 42 -4.61 38.80 3.53
CA LYS A 42 -3.35 38.79 2.78
C LYS A 42 -2.99 37.39 2.31
N ARG A 43 -2.59 37.29 1.04
CA ARG A 43 -1.99 36.10 0.44
C ARG A 43 -0.50 35.99 0.77
N SER A 44 0.07 34.81 0.57
CA SER A 44 1.53 34.61 0.62
C SER A 44 2.27 35.48 -0.41
N SER A 45 3.58 35.72 -0.19
CA SER A 45 4.41 36.43 -1.16
C SER A 45 4.44 35.71 -2.52
N GLU A 46 4.49 34.38 -2.48
CA GLU A 46 4.59 33.54 -3.66
C GLU A 46 3.29 33.47 -4.48
N TYR A 47 2.12 33.70 -3.88
CA TYR A 47 0.87 33.77 -4.65
C TYR A 47 0.91 34.86 -5.74
N ASN A 48 1.56 35.99 -5.46
CA ASN A 48 1.72 37.07 -6.44
C ASN A 48 2.74 36.69 -7.52
N THR A 49 3.84 36.02 -7.16
CA THR A 49 4.81 35.44 -8.10
C THR A 49 4.12 34.42 -9.01
N ALA A 50 3.32 33.52 -8.44
CA ALA A 50 2.54 32.51 -9.16
C ALA A 50 1.54 33.13 -10.14
N LYS A 51 0.82 34.18 -9.73
CA LYS A 51 -0.15 34.88 -10.59
C LYS A 51 0.51 35.70 -11.70
N CYS A 52 1.80 36.03 -11.57
CA CYS A 52 2.49 36.91 -12.49
C CYS A 52 2.47 36.38 -13.93
N LYS A 53 2.32 37.30 -14.89
CA LYS A 53 2.27 37.05 -16.34
C LYS A 53 1.25 35.97 -16.76
N CYS A 54 0.15 35.78 -16.03
CA CYS A 54 -0.99 35.03 -16.53
C CYS A 54 -1.64 35.77 -17.72
N CYS A 55 -1.63 35.16 -18.91
CA CYS A 55 -2.14 35.75 -20.15
C CYS A 55 -3.53 35.24 -20.55
N SER A 56 -3.92 34.06 -20.04
CA SER A 56 -5.22 33.46 -20.32
C SER A 56 -5.60 32.49 -19.21
N GLU A 57 -6.09 33.02 -18.09
CA GLU A 57 -6.64 32.24 -16.98
C GLU A 57 -7.80 31.36 -17.47
N LYS A 58 -7.71 30.05 -17.22
CA LYS A 58 -8.76 29.08 -17.58
C LYS A 58 -8.61 27.83 -16.72
N PHE A 59 -9.69 27.44 -16.04
CA PHE A 59 -9.73 26.18 -15.31
C PHE A 59 -10.05 25.03 -16.28
N PRO A 60 -9.18 24.00 -16.38
CA PRO A 60 -9.49 22.76 -17.07
C PRO A 60 -10.61 22.00 -16.35
N ASP A 61 -11.40 21.28 -17.14
CA ASP A 61 -12.47 20.40 -16.69
C ASP A 61 -12.61 19.25 -17.71
N ILE A 62 -11.72 18.28 -17.56
CA ILE A 62 -11.58 17.11 -18.43
C ILE A 62 -12.31 15.96 -17.73
N THR A 63 -13.52 15.66 -18.22
CA THR A 63 -14.47 14.74 -17.58
C THR A 63 -13.83 13.39 -17.21
N GLY A 64 -13.76 13.10 -15.91
CA GLY A 64 -13.21 11.84 -15.39
C GLY A 64 -11.69 11.71 -15.44
N VAL A 65 -10.96 12.79 -15.75
CA VAL A 65 -9.49 12.81 -15.88
C VAL A 65 -8.85 13.86 -14.97
N TRP A 66 -9.29 15.12 -15.07
CA TRP A 66 -8.71 16.24 -14.32
C TRP A 66 -9.65 17.44 -14.27
N SER A 67 -9.80 18.11 -13.12
CA SER A 67 -10.60 19.33 -13.04
C SER A 67 -10.15 20.28 -11.93
N GLN A 68 -9.77 21.49 -12.32
CA GLN A 68 -9.45 22.57 -11.37
C GLN A 68 -10.71 23.18 -10.74
N LYS A 69 -11.89 23.01 -11.34
CA LYS A 69 -13.15 23.56 -10.80
C LYS A 69 -13.45 23.09 -9.38
N ASN A 70 -13.01 21.87 -9.04
CA ASN A 70 -13.15 21.27 -7.71
C ASN A 70 -12.42 22.04 -6.60
N TYR A 71 -11.48 22.94 -6.97
CA TYR A 71 -10.60 23.65 -6.04
C TYR A 71 -10.92 25.14 -5.89
N THR A 72 -12.04 25.60 -6.47
CA THR A 72 -12.48 27.02 -6.44
C THR A 72 -12.65 27.61 -5.04
N PHE A 73 -12.79 26.78 -4.00
CA PHE A 73 -12.77 27.21 -2.59
C PHE A 73 -11.45 27.90 -2.19
N LEU A 74 -10.34 27.57 -2.86
CA LEU A 74 -9.02 28.18 -2.65
C LEU A 74 -8.93 29.63 -3.17
N GLY A 75 -9.95 30.13 -3.89
CA GLY A 75 -10.01 31.52 -4.35
C GLY A 75 -10.02 32.57 -3.23
N ASN A 76 -10.43 32.18 -2.02
CA ASN A 76 -10.38 33.03 -0.82
C ASN A 76 -9.03 32.91 -0.08
N ALA A 77 -8.52 34.04 0.43
CA ALA A 77 -7.36 34.06 1.33
C ALA A 77 -7.66 33.33 2.64
N TYR A 78 -6.64 32.80 3.29
CA TYR A 78 -6.79 32.15 4.60
C TYR A 78 -7.29 33.14 5.67
N THR A 79 -8.42 32.85 6.31
CA THR A 79 -9.02 33.69 7.37
C THR A 79 -9.07 32.97 8.71
N PRO A 80 -8.44 33.50 9.79
CA PRO A 80 -8.46 32.83 11.10
C PRO A 80 -9.67 33.14 12.00
N GLU A 81 -10.49 34.17 11.70
CA GLU A 81 -11.47 34.75 12.65
C GLU A 81 -12.93 34.80 12.15
N ASP A 82 -13.86 34.53 13.07
CA ASP A 82 -15.24 35.07 13.19
C ASP A 82 -16.16 35.20 11.96
N SER A 83 -16.05 34.27 11.00
CA SER A 83 -17.21 33.90 10.19
C SER A 83 -17.82 32.58 10.67
N MET A 84 -19.09 32.31 10.34
CA MET A 84 -19.67 30.96 10.53
C MET A 84 -18.94 29.86 9.73
N ASP A 85 -18.00 30.25 8.86
CA ASP A 85 -17.08 29.40 8.11
C ASP A 85 -15.69 29.24 8.77
N ALA A 86 -15.43 29.78 9.96
CA ALA A 86 -14.13 29.66 10.64
C ALA A 86 -13.69 28.20 10.89
N ASN A 87 -14.64 27.26 11.00
CA ASN A 87 -14.34 25.82 11.06
C ASN A 87 -13.72 25.29 9.75
N LYS A 88 -13.97 25.90 8.59
CA LYS A 88 -13.43 25.46 7.28
C LYS A 88 -11.91 25.64 7.19
N HIS A 89 -11.42 26.84 7.47
CA HIS A 89 -9.99 27.17 7.31
C HIS A 89 -9.09 26.51 8.36
N LEU A 90 -9.57 26.36 9.60
CA LEU A 90 -8.74 25.79 10.68
C LEU A 90 -8.55 24.27 10.59
N CYS A 91 -9.25 23.58 9.68
CA CYS A 91 -9.02 22.17 9.30
C CYS A 91 -7.90 21.95 8.27
N VAL A 92 -7.22 23.03 7.86
CA VAL A 92 -6.13 23.02 6.89
C VAL A 92 -4.96 23.84 7.44
N HIS A 93 -3.73 23.36 7.23
CA HIS A 93 -2.54 24.12 7.56
C HIS A 93 -2.45 25.37 6.67
N PRO A 94 -2.26 26.59 7.23
CA PRO A 94 -2.39 27.84 6.48
C PRO A 94 -1.43 27.96 5.31
N ASN A 95 -0.19 27.48 5.45
CA ASN A 95 0.77 27.52 4.36
C ASN A 95 0.42 26.54 3.23
N LEU A 96 -0.22 25.40 3.54
CA LEU A 96 -0.68 24.44 2.53
C LEU A 96 -1.89 25.00 1.77
N TRP A 97 -2.77 25.75 2.44
CA TRP A 97 -3.85 26.50 1.80
C TRP A 97 -3.30 27.49 0.76
N GLU A 98 -2.27 28.26 1.11
CA GLU A 98 -1.69 29.25 0.23
C GLU A 98 -0.81 28.64 -0.88
N ASN A 99 -0.13 27.51 -0.63
CA ASN A 99 0.51 26.71 -1.67
C ASN A 99 -0.53 26.18 -2.67
N GLY A 100 -1.63 25.58 -2.19
CA GLY A 100 -2.73 25.13 -3.05
C GLY A 100 -3.37 26.27 -3.83
N ALA A 101 -3.64 27.41 -3.19
CA ALA A 101 -4.17 28.57 -3.89
C ALA A 101 -3.24 29.09 -5.00
N SER A 102 -1.92 28.93 -4.83
CA SER A 102 -0.92 29.27 -5.84
C SER A 102 -0.85 28.23 -6.97
N ASN A 103 -0.99 26.94 -6.65
CA ASN A 103 -1.06 25.82 -7.62
C ASN A 103 -2.41 25.76 -8.39
N HIS A 104 -3.47 26.34 -7.84
CA HIS A 104 -4.79 26.45 -8.48
C HIS A 104 -4.79 27.47 -9.64
N LEU A 105 -3.83 28.42 -9.67
CA LEU A 105 -3.69 29.42 -10.73
C LEU A 105 -3.34 28.76 -12.08
N SER A 106 -4.37 28.60 -12.92
CA SER A 106 -4.35 27.74 -14.12
C SER A 106 -4.57 28.53 -15.41
N GLY A 107 -3.88 28.13 -16.49
CA GLY A 107 -3.98 28.79 -17.79
C GLY A 107 -2.63 28.94 -18.50
N VAL A 108 -2.55 29.86 -19.46
CA VAL A 108 -1.29 30.22 -20.15
C VAL A 108 -0.58 31.34 -19.39
N PHE A 109 0.69 31.13 -19.09
CA PHE A 109 1.60 32.08 -18.44
C PHE A 109 2.78 32.41 -19.36
N GLU A 110 3.11 33.69 -19.51
CA GLU A 110 4.23 34.17 -20.32
C GLU A 110 5.46 34.41 -19.44
N VAL A 111 6.30 33.39 -19.30
CA VAL A 111 7.52 33.42 -18.46
C VAL A 111 8.52 34.45 -18.97
N LEU A 112 8.67 34.53 -20.30
CA LEU A 112 9.50 35.51 -20.97
C LEU A 112 8.79 36.00 -22.25
N PRO A 113 8.50 37.32 -22.39
CA PRO A 113 7.64 37.83 -23.46
C PRO A 113 8.04 37.40 -24.87
N GLY A 114 7.08 36.82 -25.60
CA GLY A 114 7.27 36.32 -26.97
C GLY A 114 8.22 35.12 -27.12
N LYS A 115 8.71 34.54 -26.01
CA LYS A 115 9.86 33.62 -26.00
C LYS A 115 9.63 32.33 -25.20
N ILE A 116 9.05 32.41 -24.00
CA ILE A 116 8.85 31.25 -23.12
C ILE A 116 7.46 31.34 -22.49
N TYR A 117 6.69 30.26 -22.61
CA TYR A 117 5.35 30.13 -22.05
C TYR A 117 5.22 28.83 -21.25
N GLN A 118 4.34 28.82 -20.26
CA GLN A 118 3.91 27.62 -19.56
C GLN A 118 2.39 27.53 -19.54
N VAL A 119 1.84 26.34 -19.82
CA VAL A 119 0.47 26.00 -19.48
C VAL A 119 0.51 25.23 -18.16
N ARG A 120 -0.13 25.81 -17.13
CA ARG A 120 -0.05 25.33 -15.75
C ARG A 120 -1.41 24.95 -15.18
N GLY A 121 -1.41 24.04 -14.21
CA GLY A 121 -2.61 23.55 -13.53
C GLY A 121 -3.48 22.61 -14.37
N TYR A 122 -2.98 22.15 -15.52
CA TYR A 122 -3.62 21.19 -16.43
C TYR A 122 -3.26 19.73 -16.12
N ASP A 123 -2.23 19.51 -15.32
CA ASP A 123 -1.86 18.25 -14.66
C ASP A 123 -1.10 18.61 -13.36
N MET A 124 -0.36 17.67 -12.74
CA MET A 124 0.53 18.00 -11.63
C MET A 124 1.76 18.82 -12.04
N SER A 125 2.24 18.63 -13.28
CA SER A 125 3.36 19.32 -13.90
C SER A 125 2.90 20.42 -14.87
N ASN A 126 3.87 21.18 -15.38
CA ASN A 126 3.71 22.29 -16.31
C ASN A 126 4.09 21.86 -17.74
N LEU A 127 3.26 22.18 -18.73
CA LEU A 127 3.61 22.02 -20.15
C LEU A 127 4.30 23.30 -20.63
N THR A 128 5.56 23.22 -21.04
CA THR A 128 6.38 24.41 -21.29
C THR A 128 6.74 24.54 -22.78
N PHE A 129 6.63 25.75 -23.33
CA PHE A 129 6.93 26.07 -24.72
C PHE A 129 8.04 27.12 -24.80
N VAL A 130 9.16 26.77 -25.41
CA VAL A 130 10.28 27.67 -25.68
C VAL A 130 10.35 27.96 -27.17
N ARG A 131 10.31 29.23 -27.56
CA ARG A 131 10.41 29.63 -28.97
C ARG A 131 11.78 29.22 -29.52
N SER A 132 11.78 28.51 -30.64
CA SER A 132 12.99 27.96 -31.26
C SER A 132 13.60 28.88 -32.32
N ASN A 133 12.81 29.83 -32.85
CA ASN A 133 13.18 30.76 -33.91
C ASN A 133 13.07 32.25 -33.50
N PRO A 134 14.03 32.81 -32.75
CA PRO A 134 14.05 34.23 -32.44
C PRO A 134 14.35 35.15 -33.64
N SER A 135 14.85 34.63 -34.78
CA SER A 135 15.19 35.49 -35.92
C SER A 135 13.98 36.07 -36.67
N GLY A 136 12.83 35.40 -36.64
CA GLY A 136 11.59 35.87 -37.24
C GLY A 136 10.67 34.75 -37.75
N GLY A 137 9.64 35.16 -38.50
CA GLY A 137 8.60 34.28 -39.03
C GLY A 137 7.56 33.83 -37.99
N ASP A 138 6.68 32.92 -38.41
CA ASP A 138 5.71 32.28 -37.53
C ASP A 138 6.43 31.53 -36.40
N PRO A 139 5.93 31.58 -35.16
CA PRO A 139 6.65 31.04 -34.02
C PRO A 139 6.68 29.51 -34.06
N ARG A 140 7.90 28.98 -33.99
CA ARG A 140 8.21 27.56 -33.83
C ARG A 140 8.61 27.29 -32.38
N TRP A 141 8.32 26.09 -31.86
CA TRP A 141 8.46 25.79 -30.43
C TRP A 141 9.20 24.49 -30.16
N ILE A 142 9.98 24.48 -29.09
CA ILE A 142 10.47 23.29 -28.40
C ILE A 142 9.59 23.11 -27.16
N VAL A 143 9.06 21.90 -26.97
CA VAL A 143 8.28 21.55 -25.78
C VAL A 143 9.23 21.01 -24.70
N PHE A 144 9.10 21.50 -23.47
CA PHE A 144 9.81 21.03 -22.29
C PHE A 144 8.81 20.36 -21.36
N ASP A 145 9.00 19.06 -21.16
CA ASP A 145 8.08 18.12 -20.49
C ASP A 145 6.66 18.09 -21.10
N THR A 146 5.89 17.05 -20.78
CA THR A 146 4.69 16.68 -21.55
C THR A 146 3.50 16.23 -20.69
N LEU A 147 3.44 16.59 -19.41
CA LEU A 147 2.38 16.19 -18.47
C LEU A 147 2.27 14.67 -18.26
N MET A 148 1.33 14.25 -17.39
CA MET A 148 1.14 12.82 -17.04
C MET A 148 0.24 12.07 -18.01
N SER A 149 -0.67 12.76 -18.71
CA SER A 149 -1.60 12.09 -19.64
C SER A 149 -1.76 12.79 -20.97
N ASN A 150 -2.03 11.98 -22.00
CA ASN A 150 -2.34 12.44 -23.35
C ASN A 150 -3.58 13.36 -23.37
N GLU A 151 -4.63 13.05 -22.59
CA GLU A 151 -5.84 13.87 -22.50
C GLU A 151 -5.57 15.26 -21.90
N CYS A 152 -4.82 15.36 -20.80
CA CYS A 152 -4.43 16.65 -20.21
C CYS A 152 -3.56 17.47 -21.17
N THR A 153 -2.61 16.80 -21.83
CA THR A 153 -1.69 17.41 -22.79
C THR A 153 -2.42 17.98 -23.99
N LYS A 154 -3.37 17.24 -24.56
CA LYS A 154 -4.17 17.72 -25.70
C LYS A 154 -4.92 19.01 -25.34
N VAL A 155 -5.54 19.04 -24.16
CA VAL A 155 -6.32 20.19 -23.69
C VAL A 155 -5.41 21.38 -23.34
N ALA A 156 -4.17 21.15 -22.92
CA ALA A 156 -3.15 22.18 -22.70
C ALA A 156 -2.59 22.75 -24.02
N MET A 157 -2.26 21.89 -24.99
CA MET A 157 -1.83 22.27 -26.35
C MET A 157 -2.92 23.12 -27.05
N ASP A 158 -4.20 22.70 -26.96
CA ASP A 158 -5.33 23.42 -27.54
C ASP A 158 -5.57 24.78 -26.88
N LEU A 159 -5.33 24.90 -25.55
CA LEU A 159 -5.37 26.18 -24.86
C LEU A 159 -4.26 27.11 -25.39
N PHE A 160 -3.03 26.60 -25.56
CA PHE A 160 -1.91 27.39 -26.04
C PHE A 160 -2.11 27.85 -27.49
N GLU A 161 -2.59 26.97 -28.38
CA GLU A 161 -2.96 27.33 -29.75
C GLU A 161 -4.06 28.40 -29.79
N ALA A 162 -5.10 28.26 -28.97
CA ALA A 162 -6.18 29.25 -28.86
C ALA A 162 -5.73 30.59 -28.26
N TYR A 163 -4.63 30.62 -27.50
CA TYR A 163 -3.96 31.84 -27.08
C TYR A 163 -3.15 32.46 -28.23
N LEU A 164 -2.30 31.67 -28.91
CA LEU A 164 -1.47 32.15 -30.02
C LEU A 164 -2.31 32.72 -31.18
N LYS A 165 -3.47 32.14 -31.48
CA LYS A 165 -4.41 32.65 -32.49
C LYS A 165 -4.97 34.06 -32.21
N LYS A 166 -4.79 34.60 -30.99
CA LYS A 166 -5.13 36.00 -30.66
C LYS A 166 -4.04 36.99 -31.13
N THR A 167 -2.82 36.49 -31.36
CA THR A 167 -1.63 37.28 -31.71
C THR A 167 -1.17 37.03 -33.14
N TYR A 168 -1.31 35.79 -33.62
CA TYR A 168 -0.89 35.33 -34.95
C TYR A 168 -2.14 34.82 -35.71
N SER A 169 -2.58 35.55 -36.73
CA SER A 169 -3.75 35.16 -37.55
C SER A 169 -3.47 33.84 -38.27
N ASP A 170 -4.48 32.98 -38.36
CA ASP A 170 -4.44 31.71 -39.10
C ASP A 170 -3.36 30.71 -38.64
N TYR A 171 -2.70 30.98 -37.51
CA TYR A 171 -1.65 30.14 -36.94
C TYR A 171 -2.14 28.74 -36.55
N SER A 172 -1.35 27.72 -36.86
CA SER A 172 -1.52 26.33 -36.42
C SER A 172 -0.38 25.93 -35.50
N LEU A 173 -0.68 25.34 -34.35
CA LEU A 173 0.36 24.74 -33.50
C LEU A 173 0.84 23.40 -34.10
N SER A 174 -0.05 22.66 -34.77
CA SER A 174 0.33 21.45 -35.50
C SER A 174 1.18 21.82 -36.72
N GLY A 175 2.35 21.18 -36.84
CA GLY A 175 3.39 21.53 -37.80
C GLY A 175 4.40 22.57 -37.30
N SER A 176 4.23 23.09 -36.08
CA SER A 176 5.06 24.18 -35.52
C SER A 176 5.96 23.78 -34.34
N ILE A 177 5.88 22.52 -33.89
CA ILE A 177 6.79 21.98 -32.87
C ILE A 177 8.05 21.40 -33.55
N VAL A 178 9.24 21.89 -33.21
CA VAL A 178 10.52 21.40 -33.79
C VAL A 178 11.11 20.22 -33.03
N GLY A 179 10.61 19.92 -31.83
CA GLY A 179 11.05 18.80 -31.00
C GLY A 179 10.61 18.96 -29.55
N MET A 180 10.96 18.00 -28.70
CA MET A 180 10.73 18.05 -27.26
C MET A 180 11.95 17.66 -26.44
N ILE A 181 11.99 18.15 -25.21
CA ILE A 181 12.98 17.81 -24.19
C ILE A 181 12.22 17.24 -22.99
N ILE A 182 12.53 16.00 -22.64
CA ILE A 182 12.06 15.33 -21.42
C ILE A 182 13.15 15.54 -20.37
N SER A 183 12.83 16.26 -19.30
CA SER A 183 13.81 16.67 -18.29
C SER A 183 14.33 15.50 -17.47
N HIS A 184 13.49 14.50 -17.19
CA HIS A 184 13.84 13.34 -16.37
C HIS A 184 12.85 12.17 -16.49
N SER A 185 13.15 11.06 -15.80
CA SER A 185 12.48 9.75 -15.95
C SER A 185 11.14 9.54 -15.23
N HIS A 186 10.44 10.58 -14.74
CA HIS A 186 9.12 10.42 -14.11
C HIS A 186 7.95 10.65 -15.09
N ILE A 187 6.86 9.93 -14.82
CA ILE A 187 5.72 9.76 -15.75
C ILE A 187 4.95 11.06 -16.03
N ASP A 188 4.97 12.02 -15.11
CA ASP A 188 4.38 13.35 -15.28
C ASP A 188 5.18 14.30 -16.19
N HIS A 189 6.29 13.82 -16.76
CA HIS A 189 7.14 14.58 -17.69
C HIS A 189 7.15 13.99 -19.10
N TYR A 190 6.92 12.69 -19.27
CA TYR A 190 6.82 12.01 -20.58
C TYR A 190 5.41 11.48 -20.91
N GLY A 191 4.46 11.54 -19.98
CA GLY A 191 3.15 10.88 -20.09
C GLY A 191 2.23 11.44 -21.18
N GLY A 192 2.48 12.62 -21.73
CA GLY A 192 1.76 13.15 -22.89
C GLY A 192 2.57 13.21 -24.18
N MET A 193 3.76 12.60 -24.24
CA MET A 193 4.67 12.77 -25.38
C MET A 193 4.06 12.31 -26.73
N GLU A 194 3.24 11.25 -26.76
CA GLU A 194 2.55 10.80 -27.98
C GLU A 194 1.67 11.94 -28.55
N THR A 195 0.96 12.65 -27.68
CA THR A 195 0.14 13.83 -28.06
C THR A 195 0.99 14.99 -28.57
N VAL A 196 2.20 15.19 -28.06
CA VAL A 196 3.08 16.28 -28.53
C VAL A 196 3.69 15.94 -29.90
N MET A 197 3.98 14.67 -30.16
CA MET A 197 4.51 14.21 -31.47
C MET A 197 3.54 14.50 -32.63
N ASP A 198 2.22 14.46 -32.41
CA ASP A 198 1.20 14.83 -33.41
C ASP A 198 1.28 16.30 -33.88
N TYR A 199 2.02 17.15 -33.16
CA TYR A 199 2.22 18.57 -33.50
C TYR A 199 3.59 18.88 -34.13
N PHE A 200 4.44 17.86 -34.31
CA PHE A 200 5.79 18.01 -34.89
C PHE A 200 5.77 18.57 -36.33
N ILE A 201 6.85 19.26 -36.71
CA ILE A 201 7.11 19.77 -38.05
C ILE A 201 7.52 18.65 -39.01
N ASP A 202 6.79 18.45 -40.11
CA ASP A 202 7.06 17.39 -41.10
C ASP A 202 7.41 16.00 -40.49
N PRO A 203 6.48 15.36 -39.74
CA PRO A 203 6.72 14.05 -39.14
C PRO A 203 6.83 12.92 -40.18
N LYS A 204 6.74 13.22 -41.48
CA LYS A 204 6.71 12.25 -42.58
C LYS A 204 8.07 12.03 -43.25
N ASN A 205 9.11 12.74 -42.83
CA ASN A 205 10.47 12.60 -43.34
C ASN A 205 11.40 11.92 -42.31
N PRO A 206 11.38 10.58 -42.19
CA PRO A 206 12.11 9.88 -41.13
C PRO A 206 13.64 9.91 -41.28
N ASP A 207 14.17 10.17 -42.48
CA ASP A 207 15.57 9.89 -42.80
C ASP A 207 16.56 10.76 -42.02
N ASN A 208 16.15 11.93 -41.51
CA ASN A 208 16.98 12.83 -40.70
C ASN A 208 16.32 13.38 -39.43
N ASN A 209 15.13 12.89 -39.05
CA ASN A 209 14.45 13.40 -37.85
C ASN A 209 15.24 13.07 -36.57
N GLY A 210 15.47 14.09 -35.73
CA GLY A 210 16.08 13.96 -34.41
C GLY A 210 17.55 13.55 -34.36
N LYS A 211 18.30 13.59 -35.48
CA LYS A 211 19.73 13.24 -35.55
C LYS A 211 20.64 14.45 -35.28
N ILE A 212 21.86 14.20 -34.82
CA ILE A 212 22.93 15.22 -34.82
C ILE A 212 23.42 15.42 -36.26
N ILE A 213 23.51 16.68 -36.67
CA ILE A 213 24.05 17.11 -37.96
C ILE A 213 25.49 17.58 -37.73
N GLU A 214 26.45 16.89 -38.36
CA GLU A 214 27.84 17.34 -38.40
C GLU A 214 28.01 18.50 -39.40
N ASN A 215 28.91 19.44 -39.11
CA ASN A 215 29.20 20.53 -40.05
C ASN A 215 29.95 19.96 -41.25
N SER A 216 29.33 20.00 -42.43
CA SER A 216 29.98 19.66 -43.70
C SER A 216 30.89 20.81 -44.16
N ASP A 217 32.02 21.01 -43.48
CA ASP A 217 33.10 21.94 -43.87
C ASP A 217 33.94 21.36 -45.04
N ASP A 218 33.30 20.77 -46.05
CA ASP A 218 33.91 20.14 -47.24
C ASP A 218 33.51 20.87 -48.55
N GLU A 219 33.67 22.20 -48.57
CA GLU A 219 33.93 22.96 -49.81
C GLU A 219 35.26 23.70 -49.69
N ASP A 220 36.37 22.99 -49.92
CA ASP A 220 37.72 23.54 -50.06
C ASP A 220 37.87 24.33 -51.39
N ASP A 221 37.31 25.55 -51.44
CA ASP A 221 37.75 26.55 -52.42
C ASP A 221 38.98 27.30 -51.88
N GLY A 222 40.14 26.65 -52.02
CA GLY A 222 41.33 26.99 -51.27
C GLY A 222 41.91 28.39 -51.54
N LYS A 223 42.09 29.17 -50.46
CA LYS A 223 43.20 30.12 -50.26
C LYS A 223 43.26 30.69 -48.83
N ASN A 224 44.42 30.50 -48.20
CA ASN A 224 45.08 31.35 -47.19
C ASN A 224 44.23 32.36 -46.38
N THR A 225 44.28 32.26 -45.05
CA THR A 225 45.27 33.05 -44.29
C THR A 225 45.44 32.57 -42.85
N GLU A 226 46.66 32.73 -42.33
CA GLU A 226 47.03 32.41 -40.96
C GLU A 226 46.48 33.46 -39.99
N ASN A 227 45.52 33.08 -39.12
CA ASN A 227 45.30 33.62 -37.75
C ASN A 227 44.01 33.06 -37.14
N ALA A 228 44.04 31.81 -36.65
CA ALA A 228 42.96 31.24 -35.84
C ALA A 228 43.52 30.20 -34.85
N LYS A 229 43.95 30.66 -33.68
CA LYS A 229 44.31 29.81 -32.53
C LYS A 229 43.80 30.41 -31.22
N GLU A 230 42.48 30.43 -31.09
CA GLU A 230 41.73 30.34 -29.83
C GLU A 230 40.42 29.61 -30.17
N SER A 231 39.92 28.78 -29.24
CA SER A 231 39.05 27.63 -29.56
C SER A 231 37.66 28.01 -30.07
N LYS A 232 37.24 27.42 -31.20
CA LYS A 232 35.81 27.26 -31.53
C LYS A 232 35.18 26.30 -30.52
N ASP A 233 34.03 26.66 -29.96
CA ASP A 233 33.16 25.69 -29.28
C ASP A 233 32.50 24.80 -30.34
N ASP A 234 32.68 23.48 -30.27
CA ASP A 234 32.06 22.49 -31.16
C ASP A 234 30.55 22.31 -30.81
N VAL A 235 29.76 23.35 -31.06
CA VAL A 235 28.30 23.33 -30.87
C VAL A 235 27.68 22.45 -31.95
N LYS A 236 27.27 21.24 -31.58
CA LYS A 236 26.61 20.27 -32.46
C LYS A 236 25.17 20.71 -32.74
N LYS A 237 24.73 20.61 -33.99
CA LYS A 237 23.35 20.92 -34.40
C LYS A 237 22.48 19.68 -34.35
N VAL A 238 21.23 19.82 -33.90
CA VAL A 238 20.24 18.74 -33.93
C VAL A 238 19.18 19.04 -35.00
N ALA A 239 18.83 18.02 -35.78
CA ALA A 239 17.73 18.09 -36.73
C ALA A 239 16.37 18.11 -36.01
N ASN A 240 15.36 18.72 -36.63
CA ASN A 240 14.00 18.79 -36.07
C ASN A 240 13.38 17.40 -35.86
N CYS A 241 12.24 17.35 -35.16
CA CYS A 241 11.58 16.15 -34.66
C CYS A 241 12.41 15.35 -33.65
N PHE A 242 13.23 16.05 -32.86
CA PHE A 242 13.98 15.43 -31.77
C PHE A 242 13.11 15.14 -30.55
N ILE A 243 13.47 14.09 -29.83
CA ILE A 243 13.08 13.82 -28.44
C ILE A 243 14.39 13.68 -27.67
N LEU A 244 14.74 14.66 -26.85
CA LEU A 244 15.95 14.63 -26.02
C LEU A 244 15.59 14.21 -24.60
N ALA A 245 16.38 13.33 -24.00
CA ALA A 245 16.25 12.95 -22.59
C ALA A 245 17.65 12.72 -21.96
N PRO A 246 17.81 12.75 -20.63
CA PRO A 246 19.07 12.42 -19.98
C PRO A 246 19.48 10.95 -20.19
N ALA A 247 20.78 10.66 -20.11
CA ALA A 247 21.30 9.30 -20.17
C ALA A 247 20.61 8.35 -19.17
N GLY A 248 20.23 7.15 -19.64
CA GLY A 248 19.54 6.15 -18.83
C GLY A 248 18.06 6.45 -18.59
N PHE A 249 17.49 7.48 -19.23
CA PHE A 249 16.06 7.82 -19.13
C PHE A 249 15.16 6.60 -19.35
N TYR A 250 15.43 5.81 -20.41
CA TYR A 250 14.59 4.68 -20.76
C TYR A 250 14.55 3.62 -19.66
N ASP A 251 15.73 3.21 -19.20
CA ASP A 251 15.88 2.10 -18.25
C ASP A 251 15.31 2.48 -16.87
N HIS A 252 15.50 3.74 -16.44
CA HIS A 252 14.94 4.23 -15.19
C HIS A 252 13.42 4.41 -15.25
N ALA A 253 12.88 5.02 -16.32
CA ALA A 253 11.43 5.15 -16.52
C ALA A 253 10.71 3.79 -16.58
N VAL A 254 11.36 2.77 -17.16
CA VAL A 254 10.90 1.38 -17.14
C VAL A 254 10.96 0.79 -15.72
N SER A 255 12.15 0.75 -15.10
CA SER A 255 12.35 0.06 -13.81
C SER A 255 11.43 0.56 -12.71
N GLU A 256 11.19 1.87 -12.65
CA GLU A 256 10.37 2.50 -11.63
C GLU A 256 8.87 2.18 -11.83
N ASN A 257 8.37 2.29 -13.06
CA ASN A 257 6.94 2.16 -13.35
C ASN A 257 6.48 0.71 -13.62
N VAL A 258 7.38 -0.17 -14.07
CA VAL A 258 7.07 -1.53 -14.51
C VAL A 258 7.30 -2.55 -13.38
N TYR A 259 8.51 -2.63 -12.82
CA TYR A 259 8.90 -3.70 -11.90
C TYR A 259 8.04 -3.73 -10.63
N LEU A 260 7.72 -2.56 -10.08
CA LEU A 260 6.93 -2.40 -8.87
C LEU A 260 5.62 -1.64 -9.09
N GLY A 261 5.16 -1.49 -10.34
CA GLY A 261 4.02 -0.64 -10.71
C GLY A 261 2.74 -0.89 -9.90
N ASN A 262 2.43 -2.14 -9.57
CA ASN A 262 1.29 -2.48 -8.70
C ASN A 262 1.44 -1.93 -7.27
N ALA A 263 2.62 -2.07 -6.66
CA ALA A 263 2.88 -1.62 -5.30
C ALA A 263 3.01 -0.09 -5.23
N MET A 264 3.73 0.50 -6.19
CA MET A 264 3.88 1.95 -6.30
C MET A 264 2.53 2.62 -6.60
N GLY A 265 1.75 2.13 -7.55
CA GLY A 265 0.43 2.68 -7.89
C GLY A 265 -0.55 2.64 -6.72
N ARG A 266 -0.57 1.55 -5.94
CA ARG A 266 -1.38 1.49 -4.72
C ARG A 266 -0.95 2.54 -3.69
N ARG A 267 0.35 2.69 -3.44
CA ARG A 267 0.89 3.68 -2.47
C ARG A 267 0.77 5.12 -2.98
N ALA A 268 0.82 5.33 -4.29
CA ALA A 268 0.58 6.60 -4.94
C ALA A 268 -0.85 7.12 -4.65
N SER A 269 -1.86 6.26 -4.62
CA SER A 269 -3.23 6.68 -4.26
C SER A 269 -3.38 7.19 -2.81
N TYR A 270 -2.44 6.86 -1.92
CA TYR A 270 -2.31 7.52 -0.61
C TYR A 270 -1.57 8.86 -0.74
N GLN A 271 -0.38 8.87 -1.37
CA GLN A 271 0.44 10.07 -1.54
C GLN A 271 -0.31 11.22 -2.23
N TYR A 272 -1.03 10.92 -3.31
CA TYR A 272 -1.74 11.90 -4.12
C TYR A 272 -3.23 12.00 -3.77
N GLY A 273 -3.73 11.20 -2.83
CA GLY A 273 -5.13 11.30 -2.40
C GLY A 273 -6.15 10.92 -3.49
N SER A 274 -5.77 10.16 -4.52
CA SER A 274 -6.50 10.00 -5.79
C SER A 274 -7.94 9.44 -5.69
N PHE A 275 -8.40 9.09 -4.50
CA PHE A 275 -9.76 8.62 -4.21
C PHE A 275 -10.49 9.37 -3.08
N ILE A 276 -9.80 10.24 -2.34
CA ILE A 276 -10.48 11.22 -1.49
C ILE A 276 -10.91 12.41 -2.36
N LYS A 277 -11.94 13.14 -1.94
CA LYS A 277 -12.39 14.32 -2.68
C LYS A 277 -11.58 15.55 -2.28
N PRO A 278 -11.44 16.54 -3.18
CA PRO A 278 -11.14 17.91 -2.81
C PRO A 278 -12.08 18.41 -1.71
N MET A 279 -11.58 19.28 -0.84
CA MET A 279 -12.35 19.81 0.29
C MET A 279 -13.63 20.54 -0.20
N ASP A 280 -14.77 20.30 0.45
CA ASP A 280 -16.01 21.01 0.16
C ASP A 280 -16.73 21.47 1.44
N GLU A 281 -17.93 22.03 1.32
CA GLU A 281 -18.71 22.51 2.46
C GLU A 281 -19.28 21.41 3.36
N ASN A 282 -19.23 20.15 2.91
CA ASN A 282 -19.73 18.96 3.60
C ASN A 282 -18.60 18.15 4.24
N ASP A 283 -17.43 18.06 3.60
CA ASP A 283 -16.22 17.46 4.16
C ASP A 283 -15.00 18.41 4.13
N LEU A 284 -14.61 18.86 5.34
CA LEU A 284 -13.45 19.72 5.59
C LEU A 284 -12.11 18.94 5.63
N CYS A 285 -12.19 17.60 5.53
CA CYS A 285 -11.08 16.67 5.48
C CYS A 285 -10.80 16.17 4.04
N GLY A 286 -10.91 17.05 3.05
CA GLY A 286 -10.53 16.77 1.66
C GLY A 286 -9.09 17.13 1.28
N GLU A 287 -8.72 16.77 0.05
CA GLU A 287 -7.50 17.19 -0.63
C GLU A 287 -7.44 18.74 -0.79
N ILE A 288 -6.22 19.28 -0.78
CA ILE A 288 -5.94 20.73 -0.85
C ILE A 288 -4.92 21.06 -1.94
N SER A 289 -3.81 20.32 -2.00
CA SER A 289 -2.76 20.35 -3.02
C SER A 289 -1.70 19.30 -2.65
N ILE A 290 -0.90 18.86 -3.61
CA ILE A 290 0.26 17.96 -3.40
C ILE A 290 1.60 18.71 -3.33
N GLY A 291 1.61 20.04 -3.20
CA GLY A 291 2.83 20.84 -3.03
C GLY A 291 3.46 21.30 -4.34
N ILE A 292 3.88 20.36 -5.20
CA ILE A 292 4.43 20.64 -6.55
C ILE A 292 3.34 20.98 -7.59
N GLY A 293 2.11 20.53 -7.34
CA GLY A 293 0.95 20.77 -8.19
C GLY A 293 -0.35 20.63 -7.41
N GLN A 294 -1.47 20.67 -8.11
CA GLN A 294 -2.78 20.63 -7.45
C GLN A 294 -3.22 19.21 -7.04
N GLY A 295 -2.82 18.19 -7.81
CA GLY A 295 -3.20 16.79 -7.63
C GLY A 295 -2.84 15.98 -8.87
N GLN A 296 -3.11 14.68 -8.89
CA GLN A 296 -2.77 13.76 -9.99
C GLN A 296 -3.91 13.62 -11.00
N SER A 297 -3.60 13.66 -12.31
CA SER A 297 -4.58 13.32 -13.35
C SER A 297 -4.80 11.80 -13.48
N THR A 298 -6.02 11.38 -13.83
CA THR A 298 -6.40 9.97 -14.02
C THR A 298 -6.55 9.59 -15.50
N GLY A 299 -5.86 10.31 -16.38
CA GLY A 299 -5.85 10.08 -17.81
C GLY A 299 -4.93 8.91 -18.22
N LYS A 300 -4.78 8.71 -19.52
CA LYS A 300 -3.91 7.67 -20.07
C LYS A 300 -2.52 8.25 -20.34
N PRO A 301 -1.47 7.74 -19.69
CA PRO A 301 -0.11 8.06 -20.08
C PRO A 301 0.23 7.42 -21.43
N SER A 302 1.06 8.10 -22.20
CA SER A 302 1.91 7.53 -23.24
C SER A 302 2.73 6.37 -22.66
N ALA A 303 3.09 5.39 -23.48
CA ALA A 303 4.06 4.40 -23.00
C ALA A 303 5.47 4.99 -22.89
N VAL A 304 6.39 4.29 -22.20
CA VAL A 304 7.80 4.67 -22.19
C VAL A 304 8.41 4.32 -23.56
N GLY A 305 8.82 5.35 -24.30
CA GLY A 305 9.51 5.24 -25.59
C GLY A 305 10.98 5.65 -25.45
N ARG A 306 11.84 5.20 -26.37
CA ARG A 306 13.23 5.66 -26.42
C ARG A 306 13.29 7.09 -27.01
N PRO A 307 14.10 8.00 -26.44
CA PRO A 307 14.36 9.31 -27.04
C PRO A 307 15.12 9.16 -28.36
N THR A 308 15.11 10.19 -29.21
CA THR A 308 15.90 10.18 -30.46
C THR A 308 17.40 10.35 -30.17
N ILE A 309 17.73 11.08 -29.10
CA ILE A 309 19.10 11.24 -28.57
C ILE A 309 19.03 11.23 -27.04
N GLU A 310 19.84 10.39 -26.40
CA GLU A 310 20.16 10.55 -24.97
C GLU A 310 21.34 11.50 -24.79
N ILE A 311 21.21 12.44 -23.86
CA ILE A 311 22.28 13.37 -23.48
C ILE A 311 23.24 12.61 -22.54
N LEU A 312 24.41 12.23 -23.06
CA LEU A 312 25.40 11.40 -22.35
C LEU A 312 26.37 12.18 -21.46
N GLU A 313 26.52 13.49 -21.70
CA GLU A 313 27.42 14.38 -20.96
C GLU A 313 26.91 15.82 -20.99
N ASN A 314 27.53 16.70 -20.19
CA ASN A 314 27.24 18.13 -20.21
C ASN A 314 27.66 18.72 -21.57
N VAL A 315 26.70 19.17 -22.38
CA VAL A 315 26.91 19.55 -23.79
C VAL A 315 26.10 20.79 -24.16
N THR A 316 26.59 21.62 -25.08
CA THR A 316 25.79 22.67 -25.72
C THR A 316 25.34 22.22 -27.10
N LEU A 317 24.04 22.23 -27.35
CA LEU A 317 23.44 21.88 -28.63
C LEU A 317 22.74 23.09 -29.26
N GLN A 318 22.85 23.20 -30.58
CA GLN A 318 22.06 24.12 -31.40
C GLN A 318 20.75 23.41 -31.78
N LEU A 319 19.64 23.88 -31.21
CA LEU A 319 18.29 23.37 -31.44
C LEU A 319 17.53 24.41 -32.26
N ASP A 320 17.30 24.11 -33.55
CA ASP A 320 16.81 25.09 -34.52
C ASP A 320 17.71 26.35 -34.54
N GLU A 321 17.23 27.51 -34.07
CA GLU A 321 18.01 28.75 -34.01
C GLU A 321 18.51 29.12 -32.61
N ILE A 322 18.17 28.37 -31.55
CA ILE A 322 18.64 28.64 -30.16
C ILE A 322 19.73 27.67 -29.68
N LYS A 323 20.58 28.14 -28.76
CA LYS A 323 21.59 27.34 -28.07
C LYS A 323 21.12 26.95 -26.67
N VAL A 324 21.15 25.65 -26.40
CA VAL A 324 20.79 25.08 -25.10
C VAL A 324 21.97 24.32 -24.55
N GLU A 325 22.43 24.72 -23.37
CA GLU A 325 23.47 24.04 -22.59
C GLU A 325 22.79 23.08 -21.61
N PHE A 326 23.13 21.79 -21.70
CA PHE A 326 22.58 20.71 -20.89
C PHE A 326 23.54 20.40 -19.74
N GLN A 327 23.00 20.31 -18.52
CA GLN A 327 23.73 19.86 -17.33
C GLN A 327 23.04 18.60 -16.79
N LEU A 328 23.68 17.44 -16.93
CA LEU A 328 23.21 16.20 -16.31
C LEU A 328 23.29 16.30 -14.79
N THR A 329 22.25 15.82 -14.12
CA THR A 329 22.15 15.75 -12.66
C THR A 329 21.65 14.36 -12.23
N PRO A 330 22.40 13.27 -12.49
CA PRO A 330 21.92 11.93 -12.14
C PRO A 330 21.79 11.74 -10.62
N GLY A 331 20.71 11.07 -10.20
CA GLY A 331 20.43 10.72 -8.80
C GLY A 331 19.92 11.88 -7.93
N THR A 332 19.43 12.96 -8.52
CA THR A 332 18.85 14.13 -7.83
C THR A 332 17.37 13.95 -7.54
N GLU A 333 16.46 14.61 -8.26
CA GLU A 333 15.04 14.31 -8.18
C GLU A 333 14.79 12.94 -8.82
N ALA A 334 15.38 12.67 -9.99
CA ALA A 334 15.33 11.35 -10.63
C ALA A 334 16.73 10.71 -10.78
N PRO A 335 16.80 9.38 -11.01
CA PRO A 335 18.05 8.71 -11.37
C PRO A 335 18.67 9.29 -12.66
N ALA A 336 17.84 9.58 -13.67
CA ALA A 336 18.22 10.29 -14.89
C ALA A 336 17.46 11.63 -14.98
N GLU A 337 18.16 12.74 -14.74
CA GLU A 337 17.65 14.12 -14.77
C GLU A 337 18.67 15.07 -15.39
N MET A 338 18.23 16.19 -15.98
CA MET A 338 19.10 17.26 -16.47
C MET A 338 18.48 18.66 -16.42
N ASN A 339 19.29 19.66 -16.04
CA ASN A 339 18.95 21.08 -16.17
C ASN A 339 19.30 21.61 -17.58
N ASN A 340 18.67 22.70 -18.01
CA ASN A 340 18.95 23.32 -19.31
C ASN A 340 19.10 24.85 -19.21
N TYR A 341 20.21 25.40 -19.68
CA TYR A 341 20.41 26.85 -19.80
C TYR A 341 20.26 27.30 -21.26
N ILE A 342 19.24 28.13 -21.52
CA ILE A 342 18.94 28.67 -22.85
C ILE A 342 19.73 29.97 -23.02
N GLN A 343 20.83 29.90 -23.78
CA GLN A 343 21.84 30.97 -23.81
C GLN A 343 21.29 32.28 -24.39
N ASP A 344 20.57 32.20 -25.52
CA ASP A 344 20.01 33.37 -26.23
C ASP A 344 18.94 34.11 -25.43
N TYR A 345 18.30 33.43 -24.47
CA TYR A 345 17.24 33.99 -23.63
C TYR A 345 17.69 34.32 -22.21
N GLN A 346 18.91 33.93 -21.81
CA GLN A 346 19.41 34.05 -20.44
C GLN A 346 18.43 33.42 -19.43
N ALA A 347 17.84 32.28 -19.79
CA ALA A 347 16.81 31.59 -19.03
C ALA A 347 17.31 30.22 -18.59
N LEU A 348 17.01 29.81 -17.36
CA LEU A 348 17.50 28.55 -16.79
C LEU A 348 16.31 27.67 -16.39
N TRP A 349 16.17 26.55 -17.09
CA TRP A 349 15.28 25.45 -16.73
C TRP A 349 15.99 24.57 -15.69
N LEU A 350 15.40 24.45 -14.50
CA LEU A 350 15.94 23.64 -13.40
C LEU A 350 15.20 22.32 -13.19
N ALA A 351 14.66 21.74 -14.28
CA ALA A 351 13.94 20.46 -14.29
C ALA A 351 12.98 20.34 -13.10
N GLU A 352 13.22 19.41 -12.18
CA GLU A 352 12.55 19.37 -10.87
C GLU A 352 13.54 19.49 -9.68
N ASN A 353 14.84 19.62 -9.98
CA ASN A 353 15.89 20.00 -9.05
C ASN A 353 15.59 21.23 -8.16
N CYS A 354 14.75 22.17 -8.62
CA CYS A 354 14.47 23.42 -7.92
C CYS A 354 13.00 23.90 -8.04
N SER A 355 12.09 23.18 -7.39
CA SER A 355 10.65 23.52 -7.30
C SER A 355 10.34 24.60 -6.23
N GLY A 356 9.08 25.01 -6.13
CA GLY A 356 8.58 25.94 -5.09
C GLY A 356 8.35 25.31 -3.71
N THR A 357 9.08 24.24 -3.39
CA THR A 357 8.96 23.42 -2.17
C THR A 357 10.26 22.66 -1.91
N LEU A 358 10.51 22.27 -0.65
CA LEU A 358 11.39 21.14 -0.37
C LEU A 358 10.82 19.88 -1.05
N HIS A 359 11.68 19.15 -1.78
CA HIS A 359 11.32 17.93 -2.49
C HIS A 359 11.62 16.65 -1.68
N ASN A 360 11.12 15.52 -2.15
CA ASN A 360 11.34 14.20 -1.58
C ASN A 360 12.78 13.72 -1.87
N LEU A 361 13.48 13.25 -0.84
CA LEU A 361 14.61 12.32 -0.99
C LEU A 361 14.14 10.85 -1.05
N TYR A 362 12.93 10.59 -0.52
CA TYR A 362 12.21 9.35 -0.66
C TYR A 362 10.72 9.67 -0.82
N THR A 363 10.12 9.23 -1.91
CA THR A 363 8.71 9.47 -2.22
C THR A 363 7.82 8.44 -1.50
N LEU A 364 6.66 8.84 -0.96
CA LEU A 364 5.80 7.95 -0.16
C LEU A 364 5.21 6.79 -1.00
N ARG A 365 5.04 6.98 -2.32
CA ARG A 365 4.70 5.90 -3.28
C ARG A 365 5.74 4.78 -3.32
N GLY A 366 6.95 5.05 -2.86
CA GLY A 366 8.11 4.17 -2.96
C GLY A 366 8.87 4.41 -4.27
N ALA A 367 10.18 4.57 -4.15
CA ALA A 367 11.18 4.59 -5.23
C ALA A 367 12.55 4.29 -4.59
N GLU A 368 13.62 4.29 -5.39
CA GLU A 368 14.99 4.33 -4.86
C GLU A 368 15.26 5.63 -4.08
N ILE A 369 16.31 5.62 -3.25
CA ILE A 369 16.64 6.78 -2.41
C ILE A 369 17.59 7.73 -3.14
N ARG A 370 17.12 8.97 -3.27
CA ARG A 370 17.79 10.08 -3.95
C ARG A 370 18.99 10.61 -3.16
N ASP A 371 19.94 11.24 -3.85
CA ASP A 371 21.17 11.73 -3.24
C ASP A 371 21.13 13.23 -2.91
N ALA A 372 20.78 13.57 -1.67
CA ALA A 372 20.81 14.95 -1.18
C ALA A 372 22.16 15.67 -1.31
N LYS A 373 23.28 14.93 -1.28
CA LYS A 373 24.62 15.51 -1.41
C LYS A 373 24.93 15.79 -2.89
N ALA A 374 24.57 14.89 -3.80
CA ALA A 374 24.68 15.13 -5.23
C ALA A 374 23.75 16.27 -5.68
N TRP A 375 22.50 16.27 -5.20
CA TRP A 375 21.52 17.32 -5.47
C TRP A 375 22.00 18.70 -5.05
N SER A 376 22.52 18.82 -3.82
CA SER A 376 23.19 20.04 -3.37
C SER A 376 24.40 20.42 -4.24
N HIS A 377 25.21 19.44 -4.66
CA HIS A 377 26.37 19.68 -5.52
C HIS A 377 26.00 20.21 -6.91
N PHE A 378 25.04 19.59 -7.59
CA PHE A 378 24.60 20.01 -8.93
C PHE A 378 23.89 21.37 -8.91
N LEU A 379 23.10 21.68 -7.87
CA LEU A 379 22.55 23.01 -7.66
C LEU A 379 23.66 24.05 -7.41
N MET A 380 24.69 23.72 -6.61
CA MET A 380 25.84 24.61 -6.43
C MET A 380 26.63 24.84 -7.74
N GLU A 381 26.78 23.82 -8.58
CA GLU A 381 27.36 23.95 -9.92
C GLU A 381 26.51 24.88 -10.80
N ALA A 382 25.19 24.67 -10.84
CA ALA A 382 24.25 25.49 -11.60
C ALA A 382 24.27 26.96 -11.13
N ALA A 383 24.30 27.20 -9.82
CA ALA A 383 24.43 28.54 -9.25
C ALA A 383 25.73 29.25 -9.68
N VAL A 384 26.84 28.50 -9.80
CA VAL A 384 28.16 29.02 -10.22
C VAL A 384 28.22 29.28 -11.72
N LYS A 385 27.77 28.33 -12.56
CA LYS A 385 27.77 28.46 -14.02
C LYS A 385 26.76 29.49 -14.52
N TYR A 386 25.53 29.46 -14.00
CA TYR A 386 24.38 30.15 -14.60
C TYR A 386 23.86 31.33 -13.76
N GLY A 387 23.86 31.22 -12.43
CA GLY A 387 23.11 32.13 -11.55
C GLY A 387 23.33 33.63 -11.76
N ASN A 388 24.53 34.08 -12.14
CA ASN A 388 24.81 35.50 -12.42
C ASN A 388 24.33 35.95 -13.81
N LYS A 389 24.35 35.05 -14.81
CA LYS A 389 24.00 35.28 -16.22
C LYS A 389 22.53 34.97 -16.58
N THR A 390 21.76 34.44 -15.62
CA THR A 390 20.33 34.15 -15.76
C THR A 390 19.45 35.36 -15.36
N ASN A 391 18.38 35.60 -16.11
CA ASN A 391 17.34 36.60 -15.83
C ASN A 391 16.04 35.99 -15.29
N VAL A 392 15.76 34.72 -15.59
CA VAL A 392 14.59 33.98 -15.10
C VAL A 392 14.95 32.51 -14.86
N ILE A 393 14.53 31.98 -13.71
CA ILE A 393 14.44 30.54 -13.47
C ILE A 393 12.99 30.08 -13.64
N PHE A 394 12.83 28.89 -14.22
CA PHE A 394 11.56 28.24 -14.45
C PHE A 394 11.80 26.72 -14.45
N GLN A 395 10.75 25.95 -14.21
CA GLN A 395 10.88 24.53 -13.90
C GLN A 395 9.57 23.78 -14.18
N SER A 396 9.62 22.45 -14.10
CA SER A 396 8.52 21.55 -14.48
C SER A 396 7.29 21.63 -13.55
N HIS A 397 7.41 22.23 -12.37
CA HIS A 397 6.33 22.40 -11.38
C HIS A 397 6.24 23.84 -10.83
N ASN A 398 5.14 24.17 -10.14
CA ASN A 398 4.92 25.50 -9.56
C ASN A 398 5.10 26.66 -10.57
N TRP A 399 5.83 27.73 -10.21
CA TRP A 399 5.93 29.00 -10.97
C TRP A 399 7.36 29.55 -11.06
N PRO A 400 7.69 30.36 -12.09
CA PRO A 400 9.01 30.97 -12.27
C PRO A 400 9.39 32.02 -11.21
N HIS A 401 10.69 32.38 -11.18
CA HIS A 401 11.20 33.55 -10.45
C HIS A 401 12.12 34.39 -11.35
N TRP A 402 11.99 35.71 -11.27
CA TRP A 402 12.71 36.67 -12.10
C TRP A 402 13.78 37.44 -11.32
N LYS A 403 14.82 37.86 -12.02
CA LYS A 403 15.94 38.65 -11.47
C LYS A 403 15.51 40.09 -11.16
N ASN A 404 16.11 40.68 -10.13
CA ASN A 404 15.88 42.07 -9.74
C ASN A 404 16.01 43.02 -10.94
N GLY A 405 14.91 43.73 -11.25
CA GLY A 405 14.85 44.74 -12.32
C GLY A 405 14.58 44.21 -13.75
N THR A 406 14.28 42.92 -13.94
CA THR A 406 13.94 42.38 -15.28
C THR A 406 12.44 42.34 -15.60
N THR A 407 11.60 42.93 -14.74
CA THR A 407 10.14 42.94 -14.86
C THR A 407 9.59 44.35 -14.67
N GLU A 408 8.31 44.53 -15.03
CA GLU A 408 7.53 45.72 -14.66
C GLU A 408 7.34 45.80 -13.12
N ASN A 409 6.81 46.93 -12.65
CA ASN A 409 6.48 47.12 -11.23
C ASN A 409 5.52 46.01 -10.71
N ASP A 410 5.58 45.77 -9.40
CA ASP A 410 4.74 44.82 -8.63
C ASP A 410 5.00 43.32 -8.81
N VAL A 411 6.12 42.90 -9.44
CA VAL A 411 6.57 41.50 -9.45
C VAL A 411 7.64 41.26 -8.36
N PRO A 412 7.48 40.26 -7.46
CA PRO A 412 8.56 39.82 -6.58
C PRO A 412 9.76 39.32 -7.38
N THR A 413 10.95 39.84 -7.08
CA THR A 413 12.19 39.48 -7.78
C THR A 413 13.22 38.95 -6.79
N VAL A 414 14.12 38.09 -7.29
CA VAL A 414 15.13 37.39 -6.48
C VAL A 414 16.54 37.59 -7.03
N ASN A 415 17.55 37.37 -6.19
CA ASN A 415 18.87 37.03 -6.70
C ASN A 415 18.88 35.55 -7.10
N ILE A 416 18.89 35.29 -8.41
CA ILE A 416 18.84 33.93 -8.97
C ILE A 416 19.96 33.04 -8.42
N ARG A 417 21.17 33.57 -8.23
CA ARG A 417 22.30 32.82 -7.66
C ARG A 417 22.03 32.41 -6.22
N ASP A 418 21.53 33.33 -5.40
CA ASP A 418 21.28 33.07 -3.98
C ASP A 418 20.10 32.10 -3.82
N PHE A 419 19.04 32.23 -4.63
CA PHE A 419 17.89 31.31 -4.65
C PHE A 419 18.32 29.85 -4.87
N ILE A 420 19.17 29.59 -5.87
CA ILE A 420 19.67 28.23 -6.15
C ILE A 420 20.55 27.73 -4.99
N ILE A 421 21.35 28.62 -4.37
CA ILE A 421 22.17 28.28 -3.19
C ILE A 421 21.29 27.97 -1.96
N GLU A 422 20.18 28.68 -1.77
CA GLU A 422 19.21 28.41 -0.70
C GLU A 422 18.60 27.01 -0.87
N THR A 423 18.16 26.63 -2.08
CA THR A 423 17.69 25.28 -2.40
C THR A 423 18.80 24.23 -2.20
N ALA A 424 20.04 24.50 -2.65
CA ALA A 424 21.17 23.62 -2.40
C ALA A 424 21.46 23.40 -0.91
N SER A 425 21.22 24.44 -0.09
CA SER A 425 21.57 24.44 1.33
C SER A 425 20.67 23.55 2.18
N ILE A 426 19.37 23.44 1.86
CA ILE A 426 18.44 22.60 2.65
C ILE A 426 18.74 21.11 2.45
N TYR A 427 19.02 20.67 1.22
CA TYR A 427 19.43 19.29 0.96
C TYR A 427 20.75 18.95 1.67
N LYS A 428 21.74 19.86 1.63
CA LYS A 428 23.01 19.66 2.34
C LYS A 428 22.83 19.60 3.85
N TYR A 429 21.96 20.45 4.40
CA TYR A 429 21.69 20.50 5.84
C TYR A 429 21.01 19.22 6.31
N ILE A 430 19.96 18.76 5.62
CA ILE A 430 19.28 17.50 5.94
C ILE A 430 20.28 16.34 5.87
N HIS A 431 21.09 16.26 4.81
CA HIS A 431 22.14 15.26 4.66
C HIS A 431 23.14 15.27 5.83
N ASP A 432 23.82 16.41 6.05
CA ASP A 432 24.94 16.50 6.98
C ASP A 432 24.51 16.34 8.45
N GLN A 433 23.36 16.91 8.83
CA GLN A 433 22.86 16.76 10.20
C GLN A 433 22.33 15.36 10.47
N ALA A 434 21.68 14.72 9.49
CA ALA A 434 21.31 13.32 9.64
C ALA A 434 22.56 12.44 9.84
N LEU A 435 23.60 12.63 9.01
CA LEU A 435 24.88 11.90 9.16
C LEU A 435 25.56 12.19 10.50
N LEU A 436 25.54 13.44 10.98
CA LEU A 436 26.07 13.78 12.30
C LEU A 436 25.37 12.97 13.40
N TYR A 437 24.03 12.95 13.40
CA TYR A 437 23.26 12.22 14.40
C TYR A 437 23.45 10.69 14.29
N MET A 438 23.54 10.13 13.08
CA MET A 438 23.91 8.72 12.89
C MET A 438 25.28 8.39 13.49
N ASN A 439 26.29 9.25 13.26
CA ASN A 439 27.63 9.06 13.84
C ASN A 439 27.67 9.27 15.37
N MET A 440 26.66 9.93 15.95
CA MET A 440 26.44 10.00 17.40
C MET A 440 25.69 8.78 17.96
N GLY A 441 25.30 7.82 17.09
CA GLY A 441 24.60 6.59 17.47
C GLY A 441 23.07 6.67 17.49
N TYR A 442 22.48 7.79 17.04
CA TYR A 442 21.03 7.93 16.97
C TYR A 442 20.41 7.10 15.83
N LYS A 443 19.25 6.52 16.10
CA LYS A 443 18.47 5.68 15.18
C LYS A 443 17.61 6.51 14.24
N MET A 444 17.14 5.90 13.15
CA MET A 444 16.35 6.55 12.09
C MET A 444 15.23 7.50 12.59
N ASN A 445 14.45 7.09 13.59
CA ASN A 445 13.38 7.93 14.14
C ASN A 445 13.91 9.08 15.03
N GLU A 446 14.97 8.85 15.80
CA GLU A 446 15.61 9.85 16.66
C GLU A 446 16.31 10.92 15.80
N VAL A 447 17.05 10.49 14.76
CA VAL A 447 17.67 11.36 13.75
C VAL A 447 16.64 12.27 13.09
N ALA A 448 15.45 11.74 12.79
CA ALA A 448 14.38 12.50 12.14
C ALA A 448 13.65 13.48 13.08
N ASP A 449 13.58 13.18 14.38
CA ASP A 449 13.01 14.06 15.41
C ASP A 449 13.98 15.19 15.80
N MET A 450 15.28 14.86 15.90
CA MET A 450 16.34 15.83 16.19
C MET A 450 16.61 16.81 15.03
N LEU A 451 16.19 16.50 13.80
CA LEU A 451 16.45 17.35 12.63
C LEU A 451 15.53 18.57 12.57
N VAL A 452 15.91 19.62 13.30
CA VAL A 452 15.25 20.92 13.27
C VAL A 452 15.94 21.85 12.26
N LEU A 453 15.22 22.27 11.21
CA LEU A 453 15.75 23.25 10.24
C LEU A 453 16.10 24.60 10.91
N PRO A 454 17.14 25.32 10.47
CA PRO A 454 17.44 26.67 10.96
C PRO A 454 16.30 27.66 10.69
N ARG A 455 16.11 28.65 11.58
CA ARG A 455 15.02 29.65 11.47
C ARG A 455 14.98 30.40 10.13
N GLY A 456 16.12 30.57 9.45
CA GLY A 456 16.18 31.17 8.11
C GLY A 456 15.47 30.29 7.08
N MET A 457 15.83 29.00 7.01
CA MET A 457 15.21 28.03 6.10
C MET A 457 13.71 27.87 6.39
N GLN A 458 13.30 27.78 7.66
CA GLN A 458 11.87 27.65 8.03
C GLN A 458 11.00 28.83 7.59
N LYS A 459 11.59 30.02 7.42
CA LYS A 459 10.92 31.24 6.96
C LYS A 459 10.92 31.40 5.45
N ASN A 460 11.85 30.76 4.75
CA ASN A 460 11.91 30.82 3.29
C ASN A 460 10.75 29.98 2.72
N TRP A 461 9.89 30.61 1.92
CA TRP A 461 8.68 29.97 1.42
C TRP A 461 8.98 28.83 0.44
N THR A 462 9.97 28.99 -0.45
CA THR A 462 10.31 27.97 -1.45
C THR A 462 11.00 26.75 -0.85
N LEU A 463 11.51 26.85 0.39
CA LEU A 463 12.08 25.74 1.15
C LEU A 463 11.06 25.06 2.09
N LYS A 464 9.78 25.47 2.06
CA LYS A 464 8.74 24.87 2.90
C LYS A 464 8.45 23.43 2.49
N PRO A 465 8.06 22.58 3.46
CA PRO A 465 7.85 21.16 3.23
C PRO A 465 6.45 20.86 2.66
N PHE A 466 6.11 21.39 1.48
CA PHE A 466 4.81 21.13 0.86
C PHE A 466 4.74 19.76 0.18
N TYR A 467 5.85 19.26 -0.34
CA TYR A 467 5.98 17.92 -0.93
C TYR A 467 6.82 17.00 -0.03
N GLY A 468 8.15 17.19 -0.03
CA GLY A 468 9.08 16.53 0.89
C GLY A 468 9.05 17.13 2.28
N THR A 469 9.44 16.36 3.30
CA THR A 469 9.55 16.85 4.68
C THR A 469 10.94 16.55 5.26
N PRO A 470 11.49 17.42 6.13
CA PRO A 470 12.77 17.14 6.79
C PRO A 470 12.75 15.80 7.52
N VAL A 471 11.61 15.45 8.13
CA VAL A 471 11.43 14.20 8.88
C VAL A 471 11.63 12.98 7.99
N HIS A 472 10.90 12.82 6.88
CA HIS A 472 11.10 11.62 6.04
C HIS A 472 12.36 11.70 5.17
N ASN A 473 12.82 12.90 4.81
CA ASN A 473 14.09 13.08 4.13
C ASN A 473 15.28 12.68 5.02
N ALA A 474 15.24 12.93 6.34
CA ALA A 474 16.23 12.42 7.29
C ALA A 474 16.25 10.88 7.33
N LYS A 475 15.06 10.25 7.32
CA LYS A 475 14.93 8.79 7.27
C LYS A 475 15.45 8.21 5.94
N ALA A 476 15.22 8.90 4.82
CA ALA A 476 15.78 8.54 3.53
C ALA A 476 17.32 8.54 3.58
N VAL A 477 17.94 9.61 4.09
CA VAL A 477 19.40 9.66 4.28
C VAL A 477 19.87 8.53 5.20
N TYR A 478 19.15 8.22 6.29
CA TYR A 478 19.49 7.07 7.15
C TYR A 478 19.47 5.75 6.37
N GLN A 479 18.37 5.48 5.68
CA GLN A 479 18.20 4.23 4.93
C GLN A 479 19.21 4.09 3.79
N LYS A 480 19.68 5.20 3.19
CA LYS A 480 20.75 5.20 2.18
C LYS A 480 22.12 4.80 2.74
N TYR A 481 22.47 5.22 3.95
CA TYR A 481 23.81 5.01 4.50
C TYR A 481 23.92 3.82 5.47
N LEU A 482 22.85 3.46 6.18
CA LEU A 482 22.82 2.38 7.18
C LEU A 482 21.77 1.30 6.89
N GLY A 483 20.90 1.50 5.90
CA GLY A 483 19.83 0.55 5.57
C GLY A 483 18.68 0.57 6.58
N TRP A 484 17.97 -0.55 6.68
CA TRP A 484 16.80 -0.71 7.54
C TRP A 484 17.14 -1.13 8.98
N TYR A 485 18.32 -1.72 9.20
CA TYR A 485 18.70 -2.29 10.49
C TYR A 485 19.23 -1.20 11.45
N ASP A 486 18.57 -1.01 12.58
CA ASP A 486 18.86 0.05 13.57
C ASP A 486 19.86 -0.37 14.66
N ALA A 487 20.66 -1.42 14.40
CA ALA A 487 21.55 -2.07 15.34
C ALA A 487 20.89 -2.70 16.60
N ASN A 488 19.55 -2.80 16.67
CA ASN A 488 18.87 -3.58 17.71
C ASN A 488 18.62 -5.01 17.24
N PRO A 489 19.24 -6.05 17.83
CA PRO A 489 19.07 -7.43 17.37
C PRO A 489 17.63 -7.94 17.48
N ILE A 490 16.78 -7.32 18.32
CA ILE A 490 15.34 -7.65 18.39
C ILE A 490 14.63 -7.37 17.05
N HIS A 491 15.10 -6.37 16.29
CA HIS A 491 14.51 -6.00 15.00
C HIS A 491 15.11 -6.77 13.81
N LEU A 492 16.14 -7.63 14.00
CA LEU A 492 16.73 -8.43 12.90
C LEU A 492 15.73 -9.40 12.26
N GLN A 493 14.83 -9.93 13.08
CA GLN A 493 13.78 -10.87 12.69
C GLN A 493 12.53 -10.56 13.52
N GLU A 494 12.03 -9.33 13.37
CA GLU A 494 10.79 -8.89 14.01
C GLU A 494 9.60 -9.77 13.56
N LEU A 495 8.64 -9.99 14.47
CA LEU A 495 7.42 -10.72 14.14
C LEU A 495 6.62 -9.97 13.06
N PRO A 496 5.89 -10.66 12.16
CA PRO A 496 4.97 -10.02 11.23
C PRO A 496 4.00 -9.08 11.97
N PRO A 497 3.65 -7.89 11.43
CA PRO A 497 2.99 -6.84 12.21
C PRO A 497 1.70 -7.25 12.95
N GLU A 498 0.90 -8.14 12.38
CA GLU A 498 -0.31 -8.69 13.03
C GLU A 498 0.02 -9.52 14.27
N GLN A 499 1.05 -10.37 14.17
CA GLN A 499 1.51 -11.20 15.29
C GLN A 499 2.18 -10.34 16.35
N LEU A 500 3.00 -9.36 15.96
CA LEU A 500 3.59 -8.40 16.88
C LEU A 500 2.52 -7.58 17.63
N ALA A 501 1.50 -7.10 16.91
CA ALA A 501 0.37 -6.37 17.50
C ALA A 501 -0.39 -7.24 18.50
N LYS A 502 -0.67 -8.50 18.15
CA LYS A 502 -1.38 -9.43 19.02
C LYS A 502 -0.60 -9.75 20.29
N GLU A 503 0.70 -10.03 20.19
CA GLU A 503 1.56 -10.26 21.36
C GLU A 503 1.72 -9.00 22.21
N THR A 504 1.89 -7.83 21.58
CA THR A 504 1.97 -6.54 22.29
C THR A 504 0.70 -6.28 23.10
N LEU A 505 -0.48 -6.44 22.49
CA LEU A 505 -1.75 -6.26 23.19
C LEU A 505 -2.00 -7.33 24.25
N ARG A 506 -1.52 -8.57 24.09
CA ARG A 506 -1.61 -9.60 25.13
C ARG A 506 -0.95 -9.15 26.45
N TYR A 507 0.20 -8.46 26.37
CA TYR A 507 0.84 -7.87 27.55
C TYR A 507 0.18 -6.57 28.02
N VAL A 508 -0.16 -5.65 27.10
CA VAL A 508 -0.68 -4.31 27.46
C VAL A 508 -2.14 -4.34 27.93
N MET A 509 -2.97 -5.24 27.39
CA MET A 509 -4.40 -5.36 27.72
C MET A 509 -4.72 -6.34 28.86
N ALA A 510 -3.72 -6.79 29.63
CA ALA A 510 -3.90 -7.65 30.80
C ALA A 510 -4.80 -7.05 31.92
N GLY A 511 -5.30 -5.82 31.75
CA GLY A 511 -6.20 -5.11 32.66
C GLY A 511 -7.37 -4.36 31.98
N SER A 512 -8.10 -5.04 31.08
CA SER A 512 -9.29 -4.58 30.32
C SER A 512 -9.04 -3.74 29.05
N ARG A 513 -9.82 -4.05 28.01
CA ARG A 513 -9.85 -3.43 26.69
C ARG A 513 -10.53 -2.06 26.69
N GLU A 514 -11.58 -1.92 27.48
CA GLU A 514 -12.41 -0.73 27.64
C GLU A 514 -11.56 0.43 28.17
N LYS A 515 -10.62 0.12 29.07
CA LYS A 515 -9.64 1.06 29.59
C LYS A 515 -8.71 1.58 28.48
N MET A 516 -8.21 0.72 27.60
CA MET A 516 -7.39 1.15 26.45
C MET A 516 -8.17 2.05 25.50
N LEU A 517 -9.44 1.74 25.21
CA LEU A 517 -10.31 2.60 24.42
C LEU A 517 -10.51 3.97 25.08
N SER A 518 -10.73 4.01 26.40
CA SER A 518 -10.83 5.26 27.17
C SER A 518 -9.53 6.08 27.11
N MET A 519 -8.37 5.42 27.17
CA MET A 519 -7.07 6.10 27.05
C MET A 519 -6.85 6.68 25.65
N ILE A 520 -7.29 5.99 24.59
CA ILE A 520 -7.26 6.50 23.21
C ILE A 520 -8.21 7.70 23.05
N ASP A 521 -9.44 7.61 23.57
CA ASP A 521 -10.40 8.72 23.62
C ASP A 521 -9.80 9.94 24.36
N GLU A 522 -9.15 9.72 25.51
CA GLU A 522 -8.44 10.75 26.27
C GLU A 522 -7.24 11.35 25.51
N ASP A 523 -6.45 10.54 24.80
CA ASP A 523 -5.31 11.01 24.01
C ASP A 523 -5.77 11.92 22.85
N ILE A 524 -6.86 11.56 22.16
CA ILE A 524 -7.48 12.45 21.15
C ILE A 524 -7.94 13.76 21.80
N ALA A 525 -8.56 13.70 22.98
CA ALA A 525 -9.01 14.88 23.71
C ALA A 525 -7.84 15.78 24.20
N LYS A 526 -6.68 15.19 24.49
CA LYS A 526 -5.45 15.90 24.96
C LYS A 526 -4.54 16.39 23.82
N GLY A 527 -4.79 15.98 22.57
CA GLY A 527 -3.95 16.36 21.43
C GLY A 527 -2.89 15.33 21.00
N ASN A 528 -2.85 14.16 21.65
CA ASN A 528 -1.87 13.09 21.45
C ASN A 528 -2.22 12.21 20.23
N TYR A 529 -2.49 12.84 19.08
CA TYR A 529 -3.05 12.16 17.90
C TYR A 529 -2.18 11.03 17.35
N TRP A 530 -0.85 11.17 17.40
CA TRP A 530 0.04 10.10 16.97
C TRP A 530 -0.11 8.84 17.83
N THR A 531 -0.13 8.99 19.16
CA THR A 531 -0.31 7.87 20.11
C THR A 531 -1.66 7.21 19.94
N ALA A 532 -2.73 8.01 19.82
CA ALA A 532 -4.09 7.51 19.58
C ALA A 532 -4.18 6.74 18.25
N ALA A 533 -3.59 7.25 17.17
CA ALA A 533 -3.58 6.58 15.87
C ALA A 533 -2.76 5.27 15.93
N TYR A 534 -1.57 5.29 16.53
CA TYR A 534 -0.69 4.13 16.68
C TYR A 534 -1.36 3.02 17.50
N MET A 535 -1.86 3.32 18.70
CA MET A 535 -2.52 2.33 19.56
C MET A 535 -3.80 1.78 18.94
N SER A 536 -4.60 2.64 18.28
CA SER A 536 -5.77 2.16 17.53
C SER A 536 -5.37 1.23 16.37
N ASN A 537 -4.26 1.51 15.69
CA ASN A 537 -3.75 0.64 14.64
C ASN A 537 -3.29 -0.73 15.17
N GLN A 538 -2.59 -0.77 16.31
CA GLN A 538 -2.25 -2.04 16.97
C GLN A 538 -3.51 -2.86 17.30
N MET A 539 -4.57 -2.21 17.80
CA MET A 539 -5.88 -2.86 18.04
C MET A 539 -6.58 -3.36 16.78
N ILE A 540 -6.32 -2.76 15.61
CA ILE A 540 -6.86 -3.23 14.32
C ILE A 540 -6.04 -4.41 13.79
N LEU A 541 -4.71 -4.31 13.83
CA LEU A 541 -3.76 -5.32 13.33
C LEU A 541 -3.81 -6.64 14.11
N SER A 542 -4.12 -6.60 15.41
CA SER A 542 -4.21 -7.83 16.21
C SER A 542 -5.33 -8.78 15.78
N GLY A 543 -6.28 -8.32 14.97
CA GLY A 543 -7.46 -9.07 14.54
C GLY A 543 -8.52 -9.29 15.62
N ASP A 544 -8.12 -9.21 16.89
CA ASP A 544 -9.01 -9.22 18.05
C ASP A 544 -9.75 -7.87 18.12
N CYS A 545 -10.67 -7.54 17.18
CA CYS A 545 -11.51 -6.34 17.32
C CYS A 545 -12.95 -6.35 16.79
N ASP A 546 -13.45 -7.38 16.10
CA ASP A 546 -14.63 -7.25 15.20
C ASP A 546 -15.91 -6.61 15.80
N ASP A 547 -16.36 -6.89 17.04
CA ASP A 547 -17.54 -6.24 17.67
C ASP A 547 -17.33 -4.74 17.97
N ILE A 548 -16.09 -4.31 18.17
CA ILE A 548 -15.72 -2.92 18.51
C ILE A 548 -14.90 -2.30 17.36
N SER A 549 -14.78 -3.01 16.24
CA SER A 549 -13.89 -2.67 15.13
C SER A 549 -14.19 -1.30 14.56
N ASP A 550 -15.47 -0.93 14.49
CA ASP A 550 -15.91 0.37 14.01
C ASP A 550 -15.61 1.49 14.99
N LYS A 551 -15.67 1.26 16.32
CA LYS A 551 -15.21 2.27 17.29
C LYS A 551 -13.71 2.48 17.13
N VAL A 552 -12.91 1.41 17.08
CA VAL A 552 -11.44 1.52 16.95
C VAL A 552 -11.04 2.19 15.63
N ARG A 553 -11.67 1.80 14.50
CA ARG A 553 -11.44 2.40 13.18
C ARG A 553 -11.83 3.88 13.17
N ASN A 554 -12.95 4.26 13.80
CA ASN A 554 -13.38 5.65 13.91
C ASN A 554 -12.43 6.48 14.80
N LEU A 555 -11.89 5.92 15.89
CA LEU A 555 -10.87 6.58 16.72
C LEU A 555 -9.57 6.78 15.95
N CYS A 556 -9.09 5.74 15.26
CA CYS A 556 -7.90 5.82 14.40
C CYS A 556 -8.10 6.88 13.29
N ALA A 557 -9.22 6.82 12.56
CA ALA A 557 -9.56 7.78 11.51
C ALA A 557 -9.69 9.22 12.04
N THR A 558 -10.25 9.41 13.25
CA THR A 558 -10.32 10.72 13.90
C THR A 558 -8.93 11.27 14.21
N ALA A 559 -8.06 10.46 14.79
CA ALA A 559 -6.68 10.85 15.10
C ALA A 559 -5.88 11.16 13.82
N LEU A 560 -5.99 10.33 12.77
CA LEU A 560 -5.36 10.55 11.47
C LEU A 560 -5.86 11.82 10.78
N ARG A 561 -7.17 12.11 10.82
CA ARG A 561 -7.73 13.38 10.31
C ARG A 561 -7.17 14.60 11.05
N GLN A 562 -6.97 14.54 12.37
CA GLN A 562 -6.32 15.62 13.11
C GLN A 562 -4.84 15.76 12.75
N LEU A 563 -4.12 14.67 12.49
CA LEU A 563 -2.74 14.73 11.95
C LEU A 563 -2.71 15.37 10.56
N GLY A 564 -3.57 14.95 9.63
CA GLY A 564 -3.69 15.52 8.29
C GLY A 564 -4.14 16.99 8.26
N ALA A 565 -4.95 17.42 9.23
CA ALA A 565 -5.34 18.81 9.42
C ALA A 565 -4.18 19.73 9.86
N GLN A 566 -3.12 19.16 10.46
CA GLN A 566 -1.93 19.88 10.93
C GLN A 566 -0.73 19.77 9.96
N CYS A 567 -0.86 19.06 8.84
CA CYS A 567 0.25 18.83 7.92
C CYS A 567 0.49 20.03 7.00
N GLU A 568 1.71 20.57 7.02
CA GLU A 568 2.18 21.53 6.00
C GLU A 568 2.46 20.83 4.66
N SER A 569 2.79 19.54 4.66
CA SER A 569 2.93 18.70 3.46
C SER A 569 1.59 18.21 2.95
N GLY A 570 1.34 18.44 1.65
CA GLY A 570 0.18 17.94 0.92
C GLY A 570 0.16 16.42 0.83
N THR A 571 1.31 15.79 0.59
CA THR A 571 1.41 14.32 0.49
C THR A 571 1.19 13.62 1.82
N TRP A 572 1.65 14.21 2.93
CA TRP A 572 1.36 13.71 4.27
C TRP A 572 -0.12 13.90 4.62
N ARG A 573 -0.70 15.06 4.31
CA ARG A 573 -2.15 15.30 4.48
C ARG A 573 -2.94 14.24 3.71
N ASN A 574 -2.69 14.09 2.41
CA ASN A 574 -3.40 13.15 1.57
C ASN A 574 -3.21 11.71 2.06
N ALA A 575 -2.00 11.30 2.45
CA ALA A 575 -1.76 9.98 3.02
C ALA A 575 -2.60 9.74 4.29
N TYR A 576 -2.60 10.67 5.26
CA TYR A 576 -3.40 10.54 6.48
C TYR A 576 -4.91 10.51 6.21
N LEU A 577 -5.39 11.31 5.25
CA LEU A 577 -6.82 11.42 4.93
C LEU A 577 -7.33 10.23 4.11
N SER A 578 -6.56 9.75 3.13
CA SER A 578 -6.81 8.49 2.41
C SER A 578 -6.89 7.31 3.39
N ALA A 579 -5.97 7.27 4.35
CA ALA A 579 -5.95 6.24 5.39
C ALA A 579 -7.21 6.32 6.30
N ALA A 580 -7.57 7.52 6.77
CA ALA A 580 -8.80 7.74 7.53
C ALA A 580 -10.07 7.40 6.73
N TYR A 581 -10.09 7.69 5.43
CA TYR A 581 -11.21 7.37 4.54
C TYR A 581 -11.42 5.85 4.42
N GLU A 582 -10.35 5.08 4.18
CA GLU A 582 -10.47 3.62 4.04
C GLU A 582 -10.87 2.93 5.35
N LEU A 583 -10.41 3.42 6.50
CA LEU A 583 -10.81 2.92 7.82
C LEU A 583 -12.32 3.01 8.05
N VAL A 584 -12.94 4.13 7.67
CA VAL A 584 -14.37 4.38 7.86
C VAL A 584 -15.21 3.67 6.79
N ASN A 585 -14.81 3.77 5.52
CA ASN A 585 -15.64 3.30 4.40
C ASN A 585 -15.52 1.79 4.12
N LYS A 586 -14.49 1.10 4.67
CA LYS A 586 -14.23 -0.35 4.50
C LYS A 586 -14.22 -0.82 3.04
N LYS A 587 -13.98 0.10 2.10
CA LYS A 587 -13.90 -0.07 0.65
C LYS A 587 -13.05 1.03 0.07
N LEU A 588 -12.11 0.63 -0.78
CA LEU A 588 -11.96 1.09 -2.17
C LEU A 588 -10.94 0.16 -2.84
N GLN A 589 -11.29 -0.38 -4.02
CA GLN A 589 -10.29 -0.81 -4.99
C GLN A 589 -10.21 0.33 -6.00
N PRO A 590 -9.04 0.96 -6.22
CA PRO A 590 -8.86 1.78 -7.41
C PRO A 590 -9.09 0.88 -8.63
N ASP A 591 -9.83 1.37 -9.64
CA ASP A 591 -9.87 0.69 -10.92
C ASP A 591 -8.44 0.65 -11.49
N GLN A 592 -7.91 -0.55 -11.74
CA GLN A 592 -6.61 -0.68 -12.38
C GLN A 592 -6.67 -0.06 -13.77
N VAL A 593 -5.91 1.01 -13.99
CA VAL A 593 -5.71 1.59 -15.31
C VAL A 593 -5.02 0.54 -16.18
N LYS A 594 -5.78 -0.03 -17.12
CA LYS A 594 -5.27 -0.95 -18.13
C LYS A 594 -4.55 -0.16 -19.22
N SER A 595 -3.32 0.25 -18.95
CA SER A 595 -2.38 0.67 -20.00
C SER A 595 -1.78 -0.58 -20.66
N ASP A 596 -1.67 -0.58 -21.99
CA ASP A 596 -0.98 -1.66 -22.73
C ASP A 596 0.53 -1.39 -22.77
N GLN A 597 1.14 -1.20 -21.60
CA GLN A 597 2.57 -0.92 -21.47
C GLN A 597 3.42 -2.07 -22.02
N LEU A 598 2.93 -3.32 -21.91
CA LEU A 598 3.57 -4.51 -22.44
C LEU A 598 3.78 -4.45 -23.96
N ALA A 599 2.90 -3.78 -24.71
CA ALA A 599 3.04 -3.65 -26.16
C ALA A 599 4.26 -2.84 -26.60
N GLN A 600 4.77 -1.95 -25.76
CA GLN A 600 5.84 -1.00 -26.14
C GLN A 600 7.23 -1.39 -25.59
N MET A 601 7.32 -2.14 -24.49
CA MET A 601 8.58 -2.69 -23.93
C MET A 601 9.45 -3.39 -24.98
N PRO A 602 10.79 -3.25 -24.97
CA PRO A 602 11.65 -4.08 -25.80
C PRO A 602 11.74 -5.52 -25.23
N PRO A 603 12.28 -6.49 -25.98
CA PRO A 603 12.34 -7.89 -25.56
C PRO A 603 12.96 -8.10 -24.17
N GLU A 604 14.03 -7.37 -23.85
CA GLU A 604 14.77 -7.46 -22.57
C GLU A 604 13.86 -7.14 -21.38
N THR A 605 13.22 -5.95 -21.40
CA THR A 605 12.28 -5.52 -20.36
C THR A 605 11.08 -6.47 -20.22
N LEU A 606 10.65 -7.09 -21.31
CA LEU A 606 9.57 -8.07 -21.25
C LEU A 606 10.02 -9.40 -20.60
N LEU A 607 11.30 -9.77 -20.74
CA LEU A 607 11.90 -10.90 -20.01
C LEU A 607 12.08 -10.57 -18.51
N ASP A 608 12.47 -9.35 -18.15
CA ASP A 608 12.44 -8.87 -16.75
C ASP A 608 11.03 -9.00 -16.15
N TYR A 609 10.01 -8.50 -16.86
CA TYR A 609 8.61 -8.59 -16.42
C TYR A 609 8.20 -10.05 -16.19
N ILE A 610 8.49 -10.94 -17.14
CA ILE A 610 8.21 -12.38 -17.01
C ILE A 610 8.95 -12.95 -15.79
N SER A 611 10.22 -12.60 -15.57
CA SER A 611 11.02 -13.09 -14.45
C SER A 611 10.57 -12.56 -13.09
N ILE A 612 10.02 -11.35 -13.01
CA ILE A 612 9.53 -10.74 -11.76
C ILE A 612 8.19 -11.34 -11.32
N PHE A 613 7.32 -11.67 -12.28
CA PHE A 613 5.99 -12.25 -12.00
C PHE A 613 5.98 -13.78 -12.06
N PHE A 614 7.16 -14.42 -12.03
CA PHE A 614 7.36 -15.86 -12.06
C PHE A 614 7.25 -16.49 -10.67
N ASP A 615 6.43 -17.54 -10.52
CA ASP A 615 6.41 -18.37 -9.32
C ASP A 615 7.61 -19.32 -9.31
N GLY A 616 8.64 -18.94 -8.54
CA GLY A 616 9.88 -19.71 -8.44
C GLY A 616 9.70 -21.14 -7.88
N GLU A 617 8.71 -21.39 -7.03
CA GLU A 617 8.49 -22.73 -6.44
C GLU A 617 7.77 -23.68 -7.41
N LEU A 618 6.80 -23.15 -8.16
CA LEU A 618 6.22 -23.89 -9.29
C LEU A 618 7.27 -24.12 -10.38
N ALA A 619 8.11 -23.12 -10.65
CA ALA A 619 9.12 -23.16 -11.69
C ALA A 619 10.32 -24.08 -11.38
N ALA A 620 10.71 -24.26 -10.11
CA ALA A 620 11.80 -25.15 -9.72
C ALA A 620 11.59 -26.62 -10.17
N LYS A 621 10.37 -26.97 -10.60
CA LYS A 621 9.97 -28.28 -11.15
C LYS A 621 10.45 -28.50 -12.59
N PHE A 622 10.88 -27.45 -13.30
CA PHE A 622 11.44 -27.55 -14.65
C PHE A 622 12.74 -26.75 -14.78
N ASN A 623 13.57 -27.13 -15.75
CA ASN A 623 14.82 -26.42 -16.06
C ASN A 623 14.94 -26.27 -17.59
N CYS A 624 15.58 -25.18 -18.01
CA CYS A 624 15.87 -24.87 -19.40
C CYS A 624 17.33 -24.39 -19.51
N ASP A 625 18.02 -24.80 -20.56
CA ASP A 625 19.29 -24.24 -20.99
C ASP A 625 19.24 -24.16 -22.53
N SER A 626 19.08 -22.96 -23.06
CA SER A 626 18.75 -22.69 -24.46
C SER A 626 19.16 -21.28 -24.87
N THR A 627 19.05 -20.98 -26.16
CA THR A 627 19.08 -19.61 -26.66
C THR A 627 17.71 -19.20 -27.21
N LEU A 628 17.33 -17.94 -27.04
CA LEU A 628 16.04 -17.38 -27.41
C LEU A 628 16.23 -16.26 -28.44
N ALA A 629 15.55 -16.33 -29.58
CA ALA A 629 15.44 -15.24 -30.54
C ALA A 629 14.03 -14.62 -30.47
N VAL A 630 13.95 -13.30 -30.34
CA VAL A 630 12.70 -12.55 -30.26
C VAL A 630 12.59 -11.61 -31.45
N LEU A 631 11.58 -11.81 -32.30
CA LEU A 631 11.30 -10.96 -33.46
C LEU A 631 10.35 -9.82 -33.09
N LYS A 632 10.83 -8.56 -33.17
CA LYS A 632 10.02 -7.34 -33.02
C LYS A 632 10.25 -6.42 -34.22
N ASN A 633 9.16 -6.02 -34.90
CA ASN A 633 9.19 -5.08 -36.04
C ASN A 633 10.20 -5.43 -37.17
N GLY A 634 10.45 -6.71 -37.41
CA GLY A 634 11.41 -7.19 -38.42
C GLY A 634 12.87 -7.29 -37.94
N ILE A 635 13.16 -6.90 -36.69
CA ILE A 635 14.47 -7.02 -36.05
C ILE A 635 14.44 -8.17 -35.05
N TYR A 636 15.49 -8.99 -35.04
CA TYR A 636 15.70 -10.01 -34.01
C TYR A 636 16.63 -9.49 -32.91
N THR A 637 16.24 -9.70 -31.66
CA THR A 637 17.17 -9.68 -30.50
C THR A 637 17.40 -11.12 -30.04
N TYR A 638 18.61 -11.46 -29.62
CA TYR A 638 19.00 -12.82 -29.26
C TYR A 638 19.51 -12.88 -27.83
N PHE A 639 19.17 -13.96 -27.12
CA PHE A 639 19.51 -14.17 -25.72
C PHE A 639 20.06 -15.57 -25.47
N ALA A 640 21.04 -15.69 -24.59
CA ALA A 640 21.16 -16.89 -23.77
C ALA A 640 19.98 -16.90 -22.78
N PHE A 641 19.30 -18.03 -22.61
CA PHE A 641 18.07 -18.13 -21.84
C PHE A 641 18.05 -19.43 -21.02
N VAL A 642 18.15 -19.29 -19.70
CA VAL A 642 18.29 -20.39 -18.75
C VAL A 642 17.20 -20.28 -17.69
N VAL A 643 16.47 -21.36 -17.44
CA VAL A 643 15.58 -21.47 -16.28
C VAL A 643 16.19 -22.49 -15.34
N LYS A 644 16.50 -22.09 -14.10
CA LYS A 644 17.17 -22.96 -13.14
C LYS A 644 16.83 -22.62 -11.71
N ASN A 645 16.51 -23.63 -10.91
CA ASN A 645 16.18 -23.48 -9.48
C ASN A 645 15.07 -22.44 -9.20
N GLY A 646 14.10 -22.30 -10.12
CA GLY A 646 13.03 -21.31 -9.99
C GLY A 646 13.38 -19.89 -10.44
N ALA A 647 14.60 -19.64 -10.92
CA ALA A 647 14.99 -18.36 -11.51
C ALA A 647 15.01 -18.42 -13.05
N ILE A 648 14.58 -17.35 -13.70
CA ILE A 648 14.85 -17.10 -15.12
C ILE A 648 16.11 -16.23 -15.19
N LEU A 649 17.09 -16.66 -15.99
CA LEU A 649 18.34 -15.97 -16.24
C LEU A 649 18.47 -15.77 -17.74
N TYR A 650 18.80 -14.55 -18.17
CA TYR A 650 19.06 -14.28 -19.58
C TYR A 650 20.20 -13.27 -19.73
N TYR A 651 20.81 -13.26 -20.92
CA TYR A 651 21.87 -12.34 -21.30
C TYR A 651 21.82 -12.15 -22.82
N GLU A 652 21.91 -10.91 -23.30
CA GLU A 652 21.88 -10.62 -24.74
C GLU A 652 23.15 -11.14 -25.42
N ILE A 653 22.98 -11.88 -26.52
CA ILE A 653 24.08 -12.50 -27.28
C ILE A 653 24.03 -12.07 -28.74
N THR A 654 25.13 -12.27 -29.46
CA THR A 654 25.17 -12.04 -30.90
C THR A 654 24.39 -13.11 -31.68
N GLU A 655 23.98 -12.77 -32.91
CA GLU A 655 23.41 -13.74 -33.86
C GLU A 655 24.38 -14.92 -34.12
N GLU A 656 25.70 -14.68 -34.11
CA GLU A 656 26.71 -15.73 -34.31
C GLU A 656 26.72 -16.75 -33.14
N GLU A 657 26.61 -16.26 -31.90
CA GLU A 657 26.50 -17.10 -30.70
C GLU A 657 25.16 -17.84 -30.66
N TYR A 658 24.06 -17.17 -30.97
CA TYR A 658 22.75 -17.81 -31.14
C TYR A 658 22.82 -18.94 -32.18
N ASN A 659 23.52 -18.71 -33.29
CA ASN A 659 23.62 -19.69 -34.37
C ASN A 659 24.45 -20.92 -34.01
N LYS A 660 25.39 -20.82 -33.06
CA LYS A 660 26.21 -21.93 -32.53
C LYS A 660 25.49 -22.82 -31.50
N SER A 661 24.37 -22.37 -30.93
CA SER A 661 23.61 -23.15 -29.94
C SER A 661 22.93 -24.38 -30.54
N ASP A 662 22.93 -25.51 -29.82
CA ASP A 662 22.16 -26.71 -30.20
C ASP A 662 20.66 -26.59 -29.82
N ASN A 663 20.34 -25.85 -28.75
CA ASN A 663 18.99 -25.68 -28.23
C ASN A 663 18.49 -24.26 -28.50
N LYS A 664 17.58 -24.11 -29.49
CA LYS A 664 17.10 -22.80 -29.96
C LYS A 664 15.59 -22.67 -29.80
N ILE A 665 15.17 -21.54 -29.24
CA ILE A 665 13.78 -21.07 -29.17
C ILE A 665 13.67 -19.85 -30.08
N ASN A 666 12.63 -19.79 -30.91
CA ASN A 666 12.28 -18.64 -31.73
C ASN A 666 10.85 -18.22 -31.36
N VAL A 667 10.63 -16.93 -31.13
CA VAL A 667 9.30 -16.36 -30.89
C VAL A 667 9.15 -15.00 -31.55
N SER A 668 7.93 -14.66 -31.91
CA SER A 668 7.52 -13.27 -32.09
C SER A 668 7.40 -12.55 -30.74
N PHE A 669 7.52 -11.22 -30.77
CA PHE A 669 7.24 -10.38 -29.62
C PHE A 669 5.79 -10.52 -29.10
N ASP A 670 4.82 -10.81 -29.97
CA ASP A 670 3.43 -11.06 -29.58
C ASP A 670 3.25 -12.40 -28.83
N GLU A 671 4.02 -13.44 -29.19
CA GLU A 671 4.08 -14.69 -28.43
C GLU A 671 4.72 -14.47 -27.06
N LEU A 672 5.81 -13.70 -26.97
CA LEU A 672 6.45 -13.38 -25.70
C LEU A 672 5.53 -12.54 -24.78
N LYS A 673 4.75 -11.61 -25.34
CA LYS A 673 3.69 -10.91 -24.59
C LYS A 673 2.59 -11.88 -24.14
N SER A 674 2.24 -12.86 -24.96
CA SER A 674 1.27 -13.89 -24.62
C SER A 674 1.76 -14.76 -23.44
N VAL A 675 3.08 -15.01 -23.36
CA VAL A 675 3.71 -15.59 -22.16
C VAL A 675 3.50 -14.63 -21.00
N ALA A 676 3.95 -13.37 -21.09
CA ALA A 676 3.89 -12.37 -19.99
C ALA A 676 2.50 -12.13 -19.38
N ILE A 677 1.41 -12.39 -20.10
CA ILE A 677 0.03 -12.27 -19.59
C ILE A 677 -0.60 -13.60 -19.15
N GLY A 678 0.17 -14.69 -19.07
CA GLY A 678 -0.28 -16.02 -18.66
C GLY A 678 -1.22 -16.70 -19.66
N LYS A 679 -1.09 -16.42 -20.97
CA LYS A 679 -1.98 -16.93 -22.02
C LYS A 679 -1.28 -17.69 -23.15
N TYR A 680 0.01 -17.99 -23.03
CA TYR A 680 0.72 -18.77 -24.04
C TYR A 680 0.37 -20.25 -23.92
N SER A 681 -0.17 -20.82 -25.00
CA SER A 681 -0.66 -22.20 -25.07
C SER A 681 -0.10 -23.00 -26.24
N VAL A 682 0.93 -22.46 -26.92
CA VAL A 682 1.43 -22.92 -28.23
C VAL A 682 2.63 -23.88 -28.05
N GLU A 683 3.26 -24.29 -29.16
CA GLU A 683 4.15 -25.45 -29.33
C GLU A 683 5.34 -25.57 -28.36
N ASN A 684 5.88 -24.46 -27.84
CA ASN A 684 7.04 -24.54 -26.96
C ASN A 684 6.65 -24.88 -25.51
N ASN A 685 6.97 -26.11 -25.09
CA ASN A 685 6.67 -26.59 -23.73
C ASN A 685 7.26 -25.68 -22.63
N ILE A 686 8.51 -25.20 -22.78
CA ILE A 686 9.18 -24.37 -21.76
C ILE A 686 8.45 -23.03 -21.59
N LEU A 687 8.10 -22.35 -22.70
CA LEU A 687 7.37 -21.09 -22.64
C LEU A 687 5.93 -21.25 -22.12
N ARG A 688 5.29 -22.39 -22.40
CA ARG A 688 3.98 -22.73 -21.82
C ARG A 688 4.09 -23.00 -20.32
N ASP A 689 5.11 -23.71 -19.87
CA ASP A 689 5.33 -24.01 -18.45
C ASP A 689 5.70 -22.73 -17.68
N ILE A 690 6.45 -21.80 -18.31
CA ILE A 690 6.66 -20.44 -17.79
C ILE A 690 5.34 -19.66 -17.71
N SER A 691 4.55 -19.63 -18.79
CA SER A 691 3.24 -18.97 -18.81
C SER A 691 2.26 -19.52 -17.77
N ASN A 692 2.35 -20.80 -17.43
CA ASN A 692 1.56 -21.45 -16.39
C ASN A 692 2.06 -21.14 -14.97
N ALA A 693 3.36 -20.86 -14.81
CA ALA A 693 3.98 -20.45 -13.55
C ALA A 693 3.89 -18.94 -13.28
N LEU A 694 3.26 -18.14 -14.15
CA LEU A 694 3.10 -16.71 -13.91
C LEU A 694 2.01 -16.41 -12.87
N ILE A 695 2.39 -15.58 -11.90
CA ILE A 695 1.54 -15.06 -10.85
C ILE A 695 0.64 -13.97 -11.43
N ASN A 696 -0.66 -14.26 -11.56
CA ASN A 696 -1.66 -13.24 -11.89
C ASN A 696 -1.85 -12.28 -10.71
N VAL A 697 -1.00 -11.25 -10.60
CA VAL A 697 -1.01 -10.28 -9.48
C VAL A 697 -2.35 -9.56 -9.32
N ALA A 698 -3.11 -9.34 -10.40
CA ALA A 698 -4.45 -8.76 -10.32
C ALA A 698 -5.47 -9.66 -9.58
N SER A 699 -5.18 -10.95 -9.41
CA SER A 699 -5.97 -11.86 -8.57
C SER A 699 -5.57 -11.83 -7.09
N TYR A 700 -4.40 -11.29 -6.74
CA TYR A 700 -3.90 -11.26 -5.36
C TYR A 700 -4.56 -10.13 -4.56
N LYS A 701 -5.34 -10.53 -3.57
CA LYS A 701 -6.23 -9.66 -2.79
C LYS A 701 -5.52 -8.78 -1.73
N ARG A 702 -4.18 -8.70 -1.72
CA ARG A 702 -3.39 -8.14 -0.59
C ARG A 702 -3.58 -6.63 -0.39
N PHE A 703 -3.74 -5.86 -1.46
CA PHE A 703 -3.87 -4.38 -1.40
C PHE A 703 -5.28 -3.86 -1.01
N LYS A 704 -6.10 -4.64 -0.31
CA LYS A 704 -7.54 -4.38 -0.27
C LYS A 704 -8.03 -3.24 0.62
N TYR A 705 -7.32 -2.89 1.69
CA TYR A 705 -7.72 -1.84 2.65
C TYR A 705 -6.49 -1.09 3.20
N PHE A 706 -6.64 -0.43 4.35
CA PHE A 706 -5.66 0.38 5.09
C PHE A 706 -4.30 -0.29 5.37
N ASP A 707 -4.18 -1.60 5.15
CA ASP A 707 -2.92 -2.32 5.19
C ASP A 707 -2.08 -2.06 3.94
N ILE A 708 -1.10 -1.17 4.06
CA ILE A 708 0.13 -1.27 3.25
C ILE A 708 1.02 -2.41 3.79
N ILE A 709 0.80 -2.90 5.03
CA ILE A 709 1.42 -4.13 5.56
C ILE A 709 0.41 -4.97 6.37
N GLY A 710 -0.19 -5.94 5.67
CA GLY A 710 -1.21 -6.91 6.09
C GLY A 710 -1.73 -7.64 4.85
N ARG A 711 -2.92 -8.26 4.81
CA ARG A 711 -3.58 -9.08 5.85
C ARG A 711 -3.69 -10.47 5.24
N HIS A 712 -2.97 -11.48 5.76
CA HIS A 712 -2.84 -12.75 5.05
C HIS A 712 -3.95 -13.77 5.40
N ASP A 713 -4.34 -14.50 4.35
CA ASP A 713 -4.94 -15.83 4.34
C ASP A 713 -6.29 -16.05 5.04
N SER A 714 -7.34 -15.81 4.25
CA SER A 714 -8.46 -16.74 4.19
C SER A 714 -8.79 -17.10 2.73
N GLU A 715 -8.08 -18.10 2.20
CA GLU A 715 -8.53 -19.14 1.26
C GLU A 715 -7.31 -19.79 0.57
N VAL A 716 -6.72 -20.79 1.21
CA VAL A 716 -5.87 -21.76 0.50
C VAL A 716 -6.77 -22.58 -0.41
N LYS A 717 -6.63 -22.40 -1.73
CA LYS A 717 -7.10 -23.39 -2.71
C LYS A 717 -6.03 -24.46 -2.84
N ALA A 718 -6.18 -25.57 -2.11
CA ALA A 718 -5.46 -26.79 -2.45
C ALA A 718 -5.89 -27.27 -3.85
N SER A 719 -4.96 -27.84 -4.60
CA SER A 719 -5.16 -28.20 -6.01
C SER A 719 -6.04 -29.45 -6.18
N GLY A 720 -7.33 -29.24 -6.45
CA GLY A 720 -8.28 -30.30 -6.84
C GLY A 720 -9.73 -29.78 -6.85
N ASP A 721 -10.53 -30.17 -7.84
CA ASP A 721 -11.86 -29.58 -8.14
C ASP A 721 -13.00 -29.93 -7.15
N ASN A 722 -12.71 -30.27 -5.89
CA ASN A 722 -13.70 -30.45 -4.84
C ASN A 722 -13.37 -29.61 -3.60
N PRO A 723 -14.34 -28.87 -3.02
CA PRO A 723 -14.12 -28.13 -1.78
C PRO A 723 -13.93 -29.11 -0.61
N ILE A 724 -12.75 -29.06 0.02
CA ILE A 724 -12.42 -29.85 1.21
C ILE A 724 -12.84 -29.05 2.46
N ASP A 725 -13.67 -29.65 3.32
CA ASP A 725 -13.99 -29.09 4.64
C ASP A 725 -12.88 -29.45 5.62
N LEU A 726 -11.83 -28.64 5.66
CA LEU A 726 -10.66 -28.85 6.51
C LEU A 726 -11.00 -28.93 8.02
N LYS A 727 -12.12 -28.33 8.48
CA LYS A 727 -12.56 -28.49 9.88
C LYS A 727 -13.08 -29.89 10.14
N LYS A 728 -13.87 -30.43 9.20
CA LYS A 728 -14.34 -31.82 9.24
C LYS A 728 -13.16 -32.78 9.17
N GLU A 729 -12.26 -32.62 8.20
CA GLU A 729 -11.12 -33.53 8.03
C GLU A 729 -10.16 -33.52 9.25
N VAL A 730 -9.92 -32.36 9.89
CA VAL A 730 -9.18 -32.30 11.17
C VAL A 730 -9.93 -33.00 12.30
N SER A 731 -11.26 -32.84 12.38
CA SER A 731 -12.08 -33.49 13.42
C SER A 731 -12.08 -35.01 13.27
N ASP A 732 -12.22 -35.50 12.04
CA ASP A 732 -12.18 -36.94 11.72
C ASP A 732 -10.77 -37.52 11.97
N CYS A 733 -9.70 -36.76 11.69
CA CYS A 733 -8.32 -37.12 12.04
C CYS A 733 -8.07 -37.17 13.57
N ILE A 734 -8.63 -36.25 14.35
CA ILE A 734 -8.59 -36.33 15.82
C ILE A 734 -9.26 -37.62 16.31
N LEU A 735 -10.47 -37.92 15.81
CA LEU A 735 -11.20 -39.13 16.18
C LEU A 735 -10.46 -40.42 15.77
N LEU A 736 -9.68 -40.39 14.68
CA LEU A 736 -8.78 -41.47 14.27
C LEU A 736 -7.69 -41.71 15.33
N LEU A 737 -6.97 -40.65 15.72
CA LEU A 737 -5.84 -40.71 16.64
C LEU A 737 -6.24 -40.95 18.11
N GLU A 738 -7.40 -40.44 18.55
CA GLU A 738 -7.96 -40.69 19.88
C GLU A 738 -8.08 -42.19 20.21
N LYS A 739 -8.40 -43.04 19.20
CA LYS A 739 -8.50 -44.51 19.35
C LYS A 739 -7.23 -45.15 19.93
N TYR A 740 -6.09 -44.47 19.82
CA TYR A 740 -4.76 -45.00 20.08
C TYR A 740 -4.11 -44.46 21.37
N VAL A 741 -4.57 -43.31 21.89
CA VAL A 741 -4.01 -42.63 23.07
C VAL A 741 -3.86 -43.56 24.30
N GLY A 742 -4.88 -44.38 24.57
CA GLY A 742 -4.87 -45.29 25.73
C GLY A 742 -4.01 -46.56 25.58
N LYS A 743 -3.35 -46.78 24.43
CA LYS A 743 -2.65 -48.05 24.12
C LYS A 743 -1.15 -48.05 24.48
N PHE A 744 -0.56 -46.90 24.82
CA PHE A 744 0.82 -46.83 25.31
C PHE A 744 0.99 -47.55 26.66
N ASN A 745 2.11 -48.26 26.83
CA ASN A 745 2.43 -48.94 28.07
C ASN A 745 3.95 -48.88 28.35
N LYS A 746 4.36 -49.05 29.61
CA LYS A 746 5.76 -48.91 30.07
C LYS A 746 6.77 -49.89 29.42
N LYS A 747 6.34 -50.82 28.55
CA LYS A 747 7.22 -51.74 27.78
C LYS A 747 7.25 -51.48 26.26
N THR A 748 6.36 -50.65 25.71
CA THR A 748 6.33 -50.33 24.28
C THR A 748 6.07 -48.83 24.09
N PRO A 749 7.11 -48.02 23.84
CA PRO A 749 6.98 -46.55 23.68
C PRO A 749 6.53 -46.14 22.27
N VAL A 750 6.62 -47.05 21.30
CA VAL A 750 6.11 -46.90 19.92
C VAL A 750 4.76 -47.58 19.82
N LEU A 751 3.80 -46.88 19.24
CA LEU A 751 2.50 -47.34 18.83
C LEU A 751 2.44 -47.45 17.30
N VAL A 752 1.73 -48.44 16.79
CA VAL A 752 1.55 -48.68 15.35
C VAL A 752 0.05 -48.68 15.06
N LEU A 753 -0.38 -47.92 14.06
CA LEU A 753 -1.76 -47.91 13.58
C LEU A 753 -2.11 -49.26 12.91
N SER A 754 -3.40 -49.58 12.84
CA SER A 754 -3.86 -50.67 11.96
C SER A 754 -3.59 -50.30 10.49
N GLU A 755 -3.45 -51.27 9.58
CA GLU A 755 -3.22 -50.96 8.16
C GLU A 755 -4.37 -50.14 7.53
N GLU A 756 -5.60 -50.29 8.05
CA GLU A 756 -6.76 -49.48 7.66
C GLU A 756 -6.67 -48.04 8.19
N ASP A 757 -6.45 -47.86 9.49
CA ASP A 757 -6.26 -46.53 10.10
C ASP A 757 -4.99 -45.83 9.57
N LYS A 758 -3.98 -46.58 9.14
CA LYS A 758 -2.74 -46.08 8.54
C LYS A 758 -2.96 -45.52 7.15
N GLN A 759 -3.81 -46.13 6.33
CA GLN A 759 -4.18 -45.54 5.03
C GLN A 759 -4.88 -44.20 5.24
N SER A 760 -5.89 -44.15 6.12
CA SER A 760 -6.55 -42.90 6.48
C SER A 760 -5.59 -41.87 7.08
N TRP A 761 -4.66 -42.30 7.94
CA TRP A 761 -3.61 -41.43 8.48
C TRP A 761 -2.73 -40.84 7.39
N ASN A 762 -2.32 -41.61 6.38
CA ASN A 762 -1.48 -41.09 5.30
C ASN A 762 -2.21 -40.02 4.46
N ASP A 763 -3.50 -40.23 4.20
CA ASP A 763 -4.34 -39.27 3.49
C ASP A 763 -4.51 -37.96 4.32
N TYR A 764 -4.76 -38.09 5.63
CA TYR A 764 -4.80 -36.95 6.56
C TYR A 764 -3.44 -36.26 6.74
N TYR A 765 -2.36 -37.01 6.92
CA TYR A 765 -1.03 -36.45 7.17
C TYR A 765 -0.54 -35.65 5.97
N LYS A 766 -0.78 -36.14 4.74
CA LYS A 766 -0.52 -35.36 3.54
C LYS A 766 -1.31 -34.05 3.55
N LEU A 767 -2.63 -34.13 3.74
CA LEU A 767 -3.48 -32.94 3.80
C LEU A 767 -3.01 -31.94 4.87
N LEU A 768 -2.61 -32.43 6.04
CA LEU A 768 -2.36 -31.64 7.25
C LEU A 768 -0.90 -31.14 7.39
N LYS A 769 0.08 -31.83 6.81
CA LYS A 769 1.49 -31.40 6.79
C LYS A 769 1.88 -30.77 5.46
N GLU A 770 1.57 -31.41 4.33
CA GLU A 770 2.02 -30.98 3.00
C GLU A 770 1.09 -29.92 2.41
N ASP A 771 -0.24 -30.17 2.38
CA ASP A 771 -1.17 -29.31 1.65
C ASP A 771 -1.70 -28.11 2.46
N THR A 772 -1.59 -28.12 3.80
CA THR A 772 -2.20 -27.08 4.68
C THR A 772 -1.37 -26.64 5.88
N HIS A 773 -0.22 -27.28 6.16
CA HIS A 773 0.70 -26.97 7.27
C HIS A 773 0.05 -26.81 8.66
N VAL A 774 -1.08 -27.48 8.91
CA VAL A 774 -1.72 -27.58 10.24
C VAL A 774 -0.80 -28.28 11.24
N ILE A 775 -0.03 -29.26 10.75
CA ILE A 775 1.08 -29.90 11.47
C ILE A 775 2.38 -29.36 10.85
N LEU A 776 3.16 -28.61 11.63
CA LEU A 776 4.34 -27.88 11.14
C LEU A 776 5.61 -28.74 10.98
N ASP A 777 5.67 -29.91 11.62
CA ASP A 777 6.80 -30.82 11.57
C ASP A 777 6.30 -32.27 11.63
N GLY A 778 6.97 -33.17 10.90
CA GLY A 778 6.72 -34.61 10.94
C GLY A 778 8.02 -35.43 10.91
N ASP A 779 9.19 -34.78 10.99
CA ASP A 779 10.51 -35.39 10.91
C ASP A 779 11.08 -35.60 12.33
N PHE A 780 10.19 -35.96 13.25
CA PHE A 780 10.50 -36.29 14.64
C PHE A 780 11.31 -37.59 14.73
N PHE A 781 12.64 -37.48 14.78
CA PHE A 781 13.52 -38.66 14.80
C PHE A 781 13.66 -39.28 16.20
N ILE A 782 13.58 -40.61 16.25
CA ILE A 782 14.09 -41.38 17.39
C ILE A 782 15.63 -41.35 17.37
N PRO A 783 16.33 -40.98 18.45
CA PRO A 783 17.79 -41.05 18.52
C PRO A 783 18.30 -42.49 18.34
N GLY A 784 18.73 -42.83 17.13
CA GLY A 784 19.27 -44.14 16.77
C GLY A 784 18.71 -44.75 15.48
N ASP A 785 17.57 -44.28 14.97
CA ASP A 785 17.00 -44.74 13.70
C ASP A 785 16.47 -43.55 12.88
N LYS A 786 17.04 -43.33 11.69
CA LYS A 786 16.66 -42.25 10.77
C LYS A 786 15.43 -42.58 9.91
N SER A 787 14.82 -43.76 10.09
CA SER A 787 13.67 -44.22 9.31
C SER A 787 12.34 -44.15 10.07
N MET A 788 12.33 -43.58 11.28
CA MET A 788 11.15 -43.51 12.16
C MET A 788 10.88 -42.09 12.66
N GLY A 789 9.65 -41.63 12.44
CA GLY A 789 9.04 -40.36 12.85
C GLY A 789 7.58 -40.29 12.39
N ILE A 790 6.89 -39.15 12.50
CA ILE A 790 5.43 -38.98 12.24
C ILE A 790 5.05 -39.10 10.74
N GLY A 791 5.88 -39.73 9.91
CA GLY A 791 5.65 -39.89 8.47
C GLY A 791 4.54 -40.88 8.09
N ASN A 792 4.50 -41.19 6.78
CA ASN A 792 3.53 -42.13 6.16
C ASN A 792 3.67 -43.60 6.62
N ASP A 793 4.47 -43.88 7.65
CA ASP A 793 4.74 -45.23 8.15
C ASP A 793 3.69 -45.73 9.16
N GLY A 794 2.84 -44.82 9.66
CA GLY A 794 1.74 -45.10 10.59
C GLY A 794 2.19 -45.43 12.01
N LYS A 795 3.36 -44.93 12.45
CA LYS A 795 3.88 -45.15 13.80
C LYS A 795 4.00 -43.85 14.57
N PHE A 796 3.78 -43.94 15.88
CA PHE A 796 3.85 -42.81 16.81
C PHE A 796 4.59 -43.21 18.08
N MET A 797 5.60 -42.43 18.47
CA MET A 797 6.02 -42.36 19.86
C MET A 797 4.94 -41.71 20.71
N GLN A 798 4.99 -41.94 22.03
CA GLN A 798 4.00 -41.36 22.95
C GLN A 798 3.93 -39.82 22.86
N TYR A 799 5.07 -39.13 22.82
CA TYR A 799 5.10 -37.66 22.71
C TYR A 799 4.60 -37.15 21.36
N GLU A 800 4.88 -37.88 20.28
CA GLU A 800 4.47 -37.54 18.91
C GLU A 800 2.95 -37.53 18.77
N LEU A 801 2.25 -38.58 19.24
CA LEU A 801 0.79 -38.63 19.19
C LEU A 801 0.16 -37.45 19.95
N PHE A 802 0.70 -37.10 21.12
CA PHE A 802 0.18 -35.99 21.92
C PHE A 802 0.50 -34.61 21.32
N TYR A 803 1.67 -34.43 20.69
CA TYR A 803 2.00 -33.19 19.99
C TYR A 803 1.13 -33.00 18.74
N THR A 804 0.92 -34.06 17.94
CA THR A 804 0.00 -34.04 16.81
C THR A 804 -1.43 -33.72 17.26
N LEU A 805 -1.95 -34.41 18.28
CA LEU A 805 -3.26 -34.11 18.85
C LEU A 805 -3.35 -32.65 19.35
N TYR A 806 -2.34 -32.15 20.06
CA TYR A 806 -2.28 -30.75 20.47
C TYR A 806 -2.37 -29.78 19.28
N ALA A 807 -1.60 -30.01 18.20
CA ALA A 807 -1.67 -29.18 17.00
C ALA A 807 -3.07 -29.19 16.36
N LEU A 808 -3.71 -30.35 16.28
CA LEU A 808 -5.05 -30.51 15.70
C LEU A 808 -6.15 -29.87 16.56
N TYR A 809 -6.14 -30.08 17.89
CA TYR A 809 -7.05 -29.38 18.79
C TYR A 809 -6.82 -27.87 18.76
N ARG A 810 -5.57 -27.40 18.67
CA ARG A 810 -5.24 -25.98 18.53
C ARG A 810 -5.74 -25.39 17.21
N TYR A 811 -5.76 -26.17 16.13
CA TYR A 811 -6.35 -25.76 14.85
C TYR A 811 -7.88 -25.65 14.94
N LEU A 812 -8.57 -26.63 15.52
CA LEU A 812 -10.01 -26.52 15.76
C LEU A 812 -10.32 -25.35 16.69
N TYR A 813 -9.55 -25.17 17.77
CA TYR A 813 -9.69 -24.05 18.70
C TYR A 813 -9.52 -22.68 18.01
N ARG A 814 -8.48 -22.50 17.18
CA ARG A 814 -8.31 -21.31 16.31
C ARG A 814 -9.51 -21.09 15.38
N SER A 815 -10.16 -22.17 14.94
CA SER A 815 -11.35 -22.14 14.09
C SER A 815 -12.65 -21.75 14.80
N TYR A 816 -12.66 -21.76 16.15
CA TYR A 816 -13.76 -21.27 17.00
C TYR A 816 -13.51 -19.84 17.50
N LEU A 817 -12.26 -19.43 17.72
CA LEU A 817 -11.89 -18.03 17.99
C LEU A 817 -12.28 -17.06 16.85
N LYS A 818 -12.56 -17.57 15.65
CA LYS A 818 -13.11 -16.78 14.52
C LYS A 818 -14.57 -16.33 14.70
N ASN A 819 -15.16 -16.52 15.89
CA ASN A 819 -16.50 -16.06 16.26
C ASN A 819 -16.57 -15.42 17.67
N ASP A 820 -15.44 -15.01 18.28
CA ASP A 820 -15.42 -14.25 19.55
C ASP A 820 -15.90 -12.78 19.41
N TYR A 821 -16.65 -12.51 18.33
CA TYR A 821 -17.36 -11.28 18.02
C TYR A 821 -18.75 -11.58 17.48
N GLY A 822 -19.57 -12.11 18.39
CA GLY A 822 -21.02 -12.23 18.22
C GLY A 822 -21.48 -13.30 17.23
N TYR A 823 -21.82 -14.49 17.74
CA TYR A 823 -22.95 -15.23 17.17
C TYR A 823 -23.98 -15.61 18.23
N LYS A 824 -25.18 -15.05 18.10
CA LYS A 824 -26.37 -15.51 18.85
C LYS A 824 -26.78 -16.89 18.35
N GLY A 825 -26.37 -17.92 19.08
CA GLY A 825 -26.82 -19.29 18.89
C GLY A 825 -26.74 -20.04 20.21
N ASN A 826 -27.85 -20.10 20.94
CA ASN A 826 -27.95 -20.94 22.14
C ASN A 826 -27.64 -22.40 21.73
N ASN A 827 -26.52 -22.97 22.21
CA ASN A 827 -26.25 -24.42 22.39
C ASN A 827 -24.74 -24.70 22.67
N PHE A 828 -24.14 -24.04 23.65
CA PHE A 828 -22.97 -24.56 24.38
C PHE A 828 -23.03 -24.00 25.80
N ASP A 829 -22.83 -24.85 26.81
CA ASP A 829 -22.80 -24.39 28.20
C ASP A 829 -21.42 -23.78 28.54
N GLU A 830 -21.42 -22.72 29.35
CA GLU A 830 -20.20 -21.98 29.70
C GLU A 830 -19.20 -22.82 30.52
N GLU A 831 -19.68 -23.87 31.21
CA GLU A 831 -18.87 -24.75 32.05
C GLU A 831 -18.01 -25.70 31.19
N SER A 832 -18.58 -26.28 30.14
CA SER A 832 -17.89 -27.10 29.14
C SER A 832 -16.86 -26.28 28.35
N PHE A 833 -17.17 -25.02 28.02
CA PHE A 833 -16.21 -24.10 27.37
C PHE A 833 -15.04 -23.75 28.29
N ALA A 834 -15.30 -23.48 29.58
CA ALA A 834 -14.26 -23.26 30.58
C ALA A 834 -13.36 -24.50 30.78
N LYS A 835 -13.94 -25.70 30.87
CA LYS A 835 -13.20 -26.96 31.02
C LYS A 835 -12.36 -27.30 29.78
N LEU A 836 -12.83 -27.02 28.56
CA LEU A 836 -12.04 -27.18 27.33
C LEU A 836 -10.84 -26.22 27.31
N LYS A 837 -11.05 -24.95 27.66
CA LYS A 837 -9.99 -23.94 27.78
C LYS A 837 -8.93 -24.33 28.82
N GLN A 838 -9.34 -24.83 29.99
CA GLN A 838 -8.43 -25.35 31.02
C GLN A 838 -7.68 -26.61 30.57
N SER A 839 -8.31 -27.49 29.79
CA SER A 839 -7.68 -28.71 29.25
C SER A 839 -6.59 -28.40 28.20
N ILE A 840 -6.80 -27.37 27.37
CA ILE A 840 -5.80 -26.87 26.43
C ILE A 840 -4.61 -26.26 27.17
N VAL A 841 -4.85 -25.45 28.21
CA VAL A 841 -3.79 -24.86 29.04
C VAL A 841 -2.92 -25.93 29.71
N LEU A 842 -3.52 -27.00 30.26
CA LEU A 842 -2.76 -28.12 30.85
C LEU A 842 -1.90 -28.91 29.84
N LEU A 843 -2.36 -29.01 28.59
CA LEU A 843 -1.54 -29.57 27.50
C LEU A 843 -0.38 -28.64 27.14
N GLU A 844 -0.59 -27.32 27.13
CA GLU A 844 0.45 -26.33 26.87
C GLU A 844 1.54 -26.30 27.96
N THR A 845 1.16 -26.30 29.25
CA THR A 845 2.13 -26.38 30.37
C THR A 845 3.00 -27.64 30.25
N TYR A 846 2.41 -28.80 29.95
CA TYR A 846 3.18 -30.05 29.83
C TYR A 846 4.13 -30.07 28.61
N VAL A 847 3.72 -29.56 27.45
CA VAL A 847 4.58 -29.50 26.25
C VAL A 847 5.81 -28.60 26.51
N ALA A 848 5.64 -27.50 27.24
CA ALA A 848 6.76 -26.66 27.67
C ALA A 848 7.71 -27.40 28.63
N ASP A 849 7.17 -28.12 29.62
CA ASP A 849 7.97 -28.74 30.68
C ASP A 849 8.72 -30.01 30.22
N TYR A 850 8.15 -30.77 29.27
CA TYR A 850 8.81 -31.92 28.65
C TYR A 850 10.06 -31.52 27.84
N TYR A 851 10.03 -30.36 27.19
CA TYR A 851 11.19 -29.79 26.48
C TYR A 851 12.32 -29.36 27.43
N LEU A 852 11.99 -28.94 28.66
CA LEU A 852 12.96 -28.46 29.65
C LEU A 852 13.57 -29.60 30.48
N CYS A 853 12.79 -30.63 30.83
CA CYS A 853 13.20 -31.72 31.73
C CYS A 853 13.53 -33.04 31.02
N ASN A 854 14.42 -32.99 30.03
CA ASN A 854 15.04 -34.17 29.43
C ASN A 854 15.52 -35.15 30.55
N SER A 855 14.97 -36.37 30.58
CA SER A 855 15.23 -37.52 31.48
C SER A 855 14.42 -37.72 32.79
N LYS A 856 13.44 -36.89 33.17
CA LYS A 856 12.64 -37.15 34.39
C LYS A 856 11.38 -38.01 34.13
N THR A 857 11.24 -39.13 34.85
CA THR A 857 10.05 -40.03 34.76
C THR A 857 8.85 -39.56 35.59
N ASN A 858 9.05 -38.59 36.49
CA ASN A 858 8.01 -38.04 37.34
C ASN A 858 8.00 -36.51 37.20
N ILE A 859 6.80 -35.94 37.14
CA ILE A 859 6.51 -34.51 37.06
C ILE A 859 6.34 -33.98 38.48
N SER A 860 6.70 -32.71 38.70
CA SER A 860 6.37 -31.97 39.93
C SER A 860 5.71 -30.68 39.48
N LEU A 861 4.41 -30.53 39.77
CA LEU A 861 3.66 -29.32 39.40
C LEU A 861 4.12 -28.13 40.27
N GLU A 862 4.15 -26.94 39.69
CA GLU A 862 4.28 -25.69 40.46
C GLU A 862 2.96 -25.40 41.18
N ASP A 863 2.97 -24.48 42.17
CA ASP A 863 1.84 -24.33 43.10
C ASP A 863 0.54 -23.87 42.41
N ASP A 864 0.64 -23.02 41.38
CA ASP A 864 -0.51 -22.56 40.59
C ASP A 864 -1.08 -23.68 39.68
N ASP A 865 -0.21 -24.48 39.05
CA ASP A 865 -0.62 -25.65 38.25
C ASP A 865 -1.21 -26.76 39.14
N PHE A 866 -0.74 -26.88 40.39
CA PHE A 866 -1.27 -27.83 41.36
C PHE A 866 -2.67 -27.43 41.86
N GLU A 867 -2.95 -26.13 42.02
CA GLU A 867 -4.31 -25.65 42.30
C GLU A 867 -5.25 -25.81 41.09
N ALA A 868 -4.77 -25.56 39.86
CA ALA A 868 -5.54 -25.89 38.65
C ALA A 868 -5.86 -27.40 38.57
N TRP A 869 -4.87 -28.26 38.89
CA TRP A 869 -5.05 -29.70 38.95
C TRP A 869 -6.02 -30.14 40.06
N ARG A 870 -5.96 -29.53 41.26
CA ARG A 870 -6.93 -29.77 42.35
C ARG A 870 -8.35 -29.42 41.93
N TYR A 871 -8.54 -28.24 41.36
CA TYR A 871 -9.83 -27.73 40.89
C TYR A 871 -10.49 -28.70 39.90
N LEU A 872 -9.72 -29.22 38.94
CA LEU A 872 -10.22 -30.15 37.93
C LEU A 872 -10.52 -31.57 38.44
N ASN A 873 -9.90 -31.97 39.56
CA ASN A 873 -10.08 -33.27 40.21
C ASN A 873 -11.04 -33.23 41.43
N ASN A 874 -11.58 -32.06 41.79
CA ASN A 874 -12.37 -31.85 43.02
C ASN A 874 -11.67 -32.33 44.31
N ASP A 875 -10.33 -32.30 44.36
CA ASP A 875 -9.57 -32.75 45.53
C ASP A 875 -9.47 -31.66 46.61
N THR A 876 -10.36 -31.76 47.59
CA THR A 876 -10.55 -30.77 48.66
C THR A 876 -9.60 -30.92 49.85
N LYS A 877 -8.58 -31.79 49.77
CA LYS A 877 -7.65 -32.05 50.88
C LYS A 877 -6.34 -31.26 50.73
N GLU A 878 -6.05 -30.43 51.74
CA GLU A 878 -4.71 -29.93 51.99
C GLU A 878 -3.74 -31.10 52.26
N SER A 879 -2.91 -31.39 51.26
CA SER A 879 -1.71 -32.21 51.39
C SER A 879 -0.62 -31.63 50.48
N SER A 880 0.63 -31.89 50.85
CA SER A 880 1.83 -31.32 50.22
C SER A 880 2.11 -31.90 48.83
N LYS A 881 2.68 -31.08 47.94
CA LYS A 881 3.14 -31.37 46.57
C LYS A 881 3.26 -32.87 46.23
N GLN A 882 2.35 -33.38 45.42
CA GLN A 882 2.47 -34.71 44.82
C GLN A 882 3.41 -34.67 43.61
N SER A 883 4.19 -35.75 43.45
CA SER A 883 4.92 -36.02 42.21
C SER A 883 4.28 -37.19 41.48
N LEU A 884 3.81 -36.95 40.26
CA LEU A 884 3.08 -37.93 39.47
C LEU A 884 4.00 -38.56 38.41
N ASN A 885 3.87 -39.88 38.21
CA ASN A 885 4.55 -40.54 37.09
C ASN A 885 3.90 -40.12 35.77
N VAL A 886 4.70 -39.77 34.76
CA VAL A 886 4.22 -39.23 33.46
C VAL A 886 3.10 -40.08 32.85
N ALA A 887 3.26 -41.42 32.82
CA ALA A 887 2.27 -42.31 32.23
C ALA A 887 0.94 -42.40 33.01
N ASP A 888 0.99 -42.16 34.32
CA ASP A 888 -0.18 -42.21 35.20
C ASP A 888 -0.89 -40.84 35.22
N PHE A 889 -0.14 -39.73 35.13
CA PHE A 889 -0.67 -38.38 34.85
C PHE A 889 -1.44 -38.34 33.52
N PHE A 890 -0.84 -38.83 32.42
CA PHE A 890 -1.50 -38.89 31.12
C PHE A 890 -2.74 -39.78 31.11
N LYS A 891 -2.74 -40.90 31.84
CA LYS A 891 -3.93 -41.77 31.95
C LYS A 891 -5.09 -41.06 32.62
N GLU A 892 -4.84 -40.34 33.70
CA GLU A 892 -5.90 -39.64 34.42
C GLU A 892 -6.39 -38.40 33.65
N LEU A 893 -5.48 -37.66 33.00
CA LEU A 893 -5.83 -36.55 32.08
C LEU A 893 -6.68 -37.05 30.89
N TYR A 894 -6.28 -38.16 30.26
CA TYR A 894 -7.03 -38.76 29.14
C TYR A 894 -8.38 -39.35 29.59
N LYS A 895 -8.43 -39.98 30.76
CA LYS A 895 -9.69 -40.44 31.37
C LYS A 895 -10.65 -39.26 31.60
N ARG A 896 -10.15 -38.14 32.14
CA ARG A 896 -10.95 -36.93 32.37
C ARG A 896 -11.39 -36.24 31.08
N TYR A 897 -10.51 -36.16 30.08
CA TYR A 897 -10.87 -35.72 28.72
C TYR A 897 -11.97 -36.60 28.11
N LYS A 898 -11.90 -37.93 28.31
CA LYS A 898 -12.92 -38.86 27.81
C LYS A 898 -14.26 -38.72 28.52
N GLU A 899 -14.25 -38.51 29.84
CA GLU A 899 -15.45 -38.16 30.61
C GLU A 899 -16.09 -36.86 30.08
N LEU A 900 -15.28 -35.83 29.82
CA LEU A 900 -15.73 -34.55 29.26
C LEU A 900 -16.25 -34.66 27.81
N SER A 901 -15.58 -35.44 26.96
CA SER A 901 -16.01 -35.74 25.59
C SER A 901 -17.35 -36.50 25.56
N CYS A 902 -17.62 -37.33 26.58
CA CYS A 902 -18.92 -37.96 26.78
C CYS A 902 -19.99 -36.98 27.29
N GLU A 903 -19.67 -36.04 28.17
CA GLU A 903 -20.59 -34.95 28.57
C GLU A 903 -20.96 -34.07 27.37
N ILE A 904 -19.98 -33.62 26.57
CA ILE A 904 -20.18 -32.80 25.36
C ILE A 904 -21.03 -33.53 24.29
N LYS A 905 -20.93 -34.86 24.19
CA LYS A 905 -21.79 -35.67 23.31
C LYS A 905 -23.23 -35.84 23.84
N SER A 906 -23.49 -35.50 25.11
CA SER A 906 -24.80 -35.67 25.76
C SER A 906 -25.66 -34.40 25.78
N THR A 907 -25.06 -33.20 25.70
CA THR A 907 -25.77 -31.91 25.71
C THR A 907 -26.46 -31.57 24.38
N GLY A 908 -26.22 -32.34 23.32
CA GLY A 908 -26.84 -32.19 21.99
C GLY A 908 -28.27 -32.71 21.85
N LYS A 909 -29.13 -32.62 22.89
CA LYS A 909 -30.55 -33.02 22.82
C LYS A 909 -31.49 -31.89 23.21
N ASN A 910 -32.01 -31.18 22.21
CA ASN A 910 -33.19 -30.33 22.35
C ASN A 910 -34.32 -30.79 21.42
N PHE A 911 -35.55 -30.41 21.80
CA PHE A 911 -36.82 -31.00 21.40
C PHE A 911 -37.15 -30.87 19.91
N PHE A 912 -37.68 -31.94 19.30
CA PHE A 912 -38.24 -31.92 17.94
C PHE A 912 -39.76 -32.09 17.97
N LEU A 913 -40.45 -31.23 17.21
CA LEU A 913 -41.88 -31.37 16.91
C LEU A 913 -41.99 -32.01 15.54
N GLU A 914 -42.05 -33.34 15.51
CA GLU A 914 -41.67 -34.11 14.32
C GLU A 914 -42.84 -34.35 13.34
N SER A 915 -44.08 -34.45 13.81
CA SER A 915 -45.24 -34.58 12.93
C SER A 915 -46.59 -34.18 13.55
N VAL A 916 -47.49 -33.72 12.68
CA VAL A 916 -48.95 -33.81 12.88
C VAL A 916 -49.38 -35.12 12.23
N ALA A 917 -50.16 -35.96 12.92
CA ALA A 917 -50.63 -37.21 12.35
C ALA A 917 -51.49 -36.99 11.09
N ASP A 918 -51.51 -37.96 10.16
CA ASP A 918 -52.19 -37.84 8.85
C ASP A 918 -53.70 -37.53 8.96
N ASP A 919 -54.33 -37.79 10.10
CA ASP A 919 -55.73 -37.45 10.38
C ASP A 919 -55.99 -35.97 10.72
N LYS A 920 -54.91 -35.19 10.92
CA LYS A 920 -54.90 -33.79 11.39
C LYS A 920 -55.62 -33.56 12.72
N ARG A 921 -55.65 -34.56 13.61
CA ARG A 921 -56.31 -34.50 14.92
C ARG A 921 -55.40 -34.79 16.11
N SER A 922 -54.13 -35.16 15.91
CA SER A 922 -53.16 -35.27 17.01
C SER A 922 -51.76 -34.73 16.69
N ILE A 923 -51.05 -34.29 17.74
CA ILE A 923 -49.67 -33.78 17.71
C ILE A 923 -48.86 -34.54 18.77
N THR A 924 -47.66 -35.01 18.42
CA THR A 924 -46.76 -35.72 19.34
C THR A 924 -45.56 -34.86 19.72
N VAL A 925 -45.21 -34.83 21.02
CA VAL A 925 -44.10 -34.04 21.57
C VAL A 925 -43.21 -34.97 22.41
N HIS A 926 -41.91 -35.05 22.10
CA HIS A 926 -40.95 -35.89 22.81
C HIS A 926 -40.21 -35.16 23.96
N ASN A 927 -39.48 -35.90 24.80
CA ASN A 927 -38.69 -35.46 25.96
C ASN A 927 -39.50 -34.87 27.15
N ALA A 928 -40.72 -35.37 27.39
CA ALA A 928 -41.70 -34.79 28.33
C ALA A 928 -41.73 -35.36 29.76
N SER A 929 -40.67 -36.03 30.24
CA SER A 929 -40.71 -36.92 31.43
C SER A 929 -41.09 -36.26 32.77
N HIS A 930 -41.04 -34.92 32.89
CA HIS A 930 -41.37 -34.17 34.11
C HIS A 930 -42.26 -32.94 33.86
N ASN A 931 -42.88 -32.84 32.69
CA ASN A 931 -43.54 -31.61 32.24
C ASN A 931 -45.06 -31.71 32.29
N ARG A 932 -45.74 -30.64 32.73
CA ARG A 932 -47.20 -30.50 32.61
C ARG A 932 -47.54 -29.70 31.36
N LEU A 933 -48.56 -30.17 30.63
CA LEU A 933 -49.13 -29.52 29.45
C LEU A 933 -50.48 -28.90 29.82
N GLN A 934 -50.60 -27.59 29.64
CA GLN A 934 -51.87 -26.88 29.87
C GLN A 934 -52.28 -26.08 28.65
N CYS A 935 -53.60 -26.00 28.43
CA CYS A 935 -54.22 -25.24 27.35
C CYS A 935 -55.31 -24.36 27.96
N ASN A 936 -55.14 -23.03 27.89
CA ASN A 936 -56.05 -22.05 28.50
C ASN A 936 -56.41 -22.39 29.99
N ASN A 937 -55.41 -22.77 30.79
CA ASN A 937 -55.54 -23.20 32.20
C ASN A 937 -56.34 -24.50 32.44
N VAL A 938 -56.63 -25.29 31.41
CA VAL A 938 -57.12 -26.67 31.55
C VAL A 938 -55.95 -27.62 31.38
N GLU A 939 -55.78 -28.54 32.33
CA GLU A 939 -54.70 -29.53 32.32
C GLU A 939 -55.03 -30.66 31.34
N LEU A 940 -54.19 -30.81 30.31
CA LEU A 940 -54.35 -31.81 29.25
C LEU A 940 -53.78 -33.16 29.71
N ASN A 941 -54.48 -33.79 30.66
CA ASN A 941 -54.13 -35.10 31.19
C ASN A 941 -54.50 -36.23 30.21
N ASP A 942 -53.70 -36.36 29.14
CA ASP A 942 -53.66 -37.54 28.26
C ASP A 942 -52.24 -38.13 28.21
N VAL A 943 -52.15 -39.41 27.83
CA VAL A 943 -51.07 -40.33 28.24
C VAL A 943 -49.65 -39.91 27.83
N ILE A 944 -48.76 -39.77 28.82
CA ILE A 944 -47.30 -39.74 28.63
C ILE A 944 -46.78 -41.18 28.55
N GLN A 945 -46.09 -41.55 27.47
CA GLN A 945 -45.39 -42.84 27.33
C GLN A 945 -44.04 -42.66 26.62
N ASN A 946 -43.01 -43.32 27.16
CA ASN A 946 -41.65 -43.39 26.61
C ASN A 946 -41.09 -42.03 26.16
N ASP A 947 -41.04 -41.07 27.09
CA ASP A 947 -40.62 -39.69 26.83
C ASP A 947 -41.39 -39.03 25.67
N SER A 948 -42.68 -39.30 25.52
CA SER A 948 -43.58 -38.63 24.57
C SER A 948 -44.95 -38.35 25.16
N ALA A 949 -45.55 -37.23 24.78
CA ALA A 949 -46.95 -36.89 25.02
C ALA A 949 -47.67 -36.69 23.67
N VAL A 950 -48.87 -37.27 23.54
CA VAL A 950 -49.71 -37.14 22.34
C VAL A 950 -50.95 -36.32 22.68
N ILE A 951 -51.15 -35.21 21.96
CA ILE A 951 -52.18 -34.20 22.24
C ILE A 951 -53.26 -34.27 21.16
N ASP A 952 -54.51 -34.56 21.55
CA ASP A 952 -55.68 -34.48 20.67
C ASP A 952 -56.09 -33.01 20.45
N VAL A 953 -55.80 -32.46 19.26
CA VAL A 953 -56.08 -31.06 18.91
C VAL A 953 -57.58 -30.79 18.70
N SER A 954 -58.45 -31.81 18.70
CA SER A 954 -59.91 -31.61 18.65
C SER A 954 -60.51 -31.16 19.99
N LYS A 955 -59.78 -31.35 21.11
CA LYS A 955 -60.14 -30.85 22.45
C LYS A 955 -59.68 -29.42 22.70
N ILE A 956 -58.95 -28.81 21.76
CA ILE A 956 -58.29 -27.51 21.89
C ILE A 956 -59.09 -26.44 21.16
N ASP A 957 -59.40 -25.33 21.86
CA ASP A 957 -60.23 -24.26 21.30
C ASP A 957 -59.51 -23.52 20.16
N LYS A 958 -60.26 -22.95 19.22
CA LYS A 958 -59.69 -22.22 18.08
C LYS A 958 -58.99 -20.95 18.57
N ASN A 959 -57.67 -20.89 18.35
CA ASN A 959 -56.72 -19.90 18.87
C ASN A 959 -56.24 -20.10 20.33
N ALA A 960 -56.44 -21.28 20.91
CA ALA A 960 -55.86 -21.58 22.22
C ALA A 960 -54.32 -21.64 22.18
N ILE A 961 -53.72 -21.31 23.32
CA ILE A 961 -52.28 -21.35 23.52
C ILE A 961 -51.98 -22.54 24.45
N VAL A 962 -51.06 -23.40 24.01
CA VAL A 962 -50.58 -24.55 24.80
C VAL A 962 -49.22 -24.18 25.37
N GLU A 963 -49.09 -24.29 26.68
CA GLU A 963 -47.86 -23.95 27.41
C GLU A 963 -47.29 -25.20 28.07
N THR A 964 -45.98 -25.40 27.90
CA THR A 964 -45.21 -26.45 28.58
C THR A 964 -44.50 -25.86 29.78
N PHE A 965 -44.76 -26.44 30.94
CA PHE A 965 -44.16 -26.04 32.21
C PHE A 965 -43.17 -27.11 32.68
N TYR A 966 -41.98 -26.67 33.05
CA TYR A 966 -41.00 -27.45 33.80
C TYR A 966 -41.06 -27.04 35.26
N GLN A 967 -41.07 -28.01 36.17
CA GLN A 967 -41.12 -27.76 37.61
C GLN A 967 -39.83 -28.25 38.27
N SER A 968 -39.19 -27.38 39.06
CA SER A 968 -38.01 -27.70 39.86
C SER A 968 -38.20 -27.12 41.26
N GLY A 969 -38.49 -27.99 42.23
CA GLY A 969 -38.95 -27.57 43.56
C GLY A 969 -40.39 -27.06 43.55
N GLU A 970 -40.67 -26.02 44.35
CA GLU A 970 -42.01 -25.42 44.46
C GLU A 970 -42.34 -24.43 43.33
N GLU A 971 -41.35 -24.00 42.54
CA GLU A 971 -41.55 -23.04 41.44
C GLU A 971 -41.73 -23.73 40.07
N MET A 972 -42.67 -23.22 39.28
CA MET A 972 -42.95 -23.65 37.89
C MET A 972 -42.49 -22.59 36.90
N PHE A 973 -41.77 -23.03 35.86
CA PHE A 973 -41.22 -22.17 34.82
C PHE A 973 -41.79 -22.55 33.45
N VAL A 974 -42.23 -21.56 32.67
CA VAL A 974 -42.67 -21.76 31.28
C VAL A 974 -41.44 -21.98 30.39
N THR A 975 -41.30 -23.16 29.80
CA THR A 975 -40.16 -23.50 28.94
C THR A 975 -40.49 -23.45 27.45
N GLY A 976 -41.77 -23.39 27.08
CA GLY A 976 -42.20 -23.34 25.68
C GLY A 976 -43.66 -22.93 25.53
N ARG A 977 -43.97 -22.25 24.43
CA ARG A 977 -45.32 -21.72 24.11
C ARG A 977 -45.68 -22.05 22.67
N LEU A 978 -46.76 -22.82 22.48
CA LEU A 978 -47.25 -23.28 21.18
C LEU A 978 -48.60 -22.62 20.88
N VAL A 979 -48.71 -22.02 19.69
CA VAL A 979 -49.91 -21.29 19.26
C VAL A 979 -50.53 -22.01 18.07
N TYR A 980 -51.70 -22.60 18.26
CA TYR A 980 -52.41 -23.31 17.20
C TYR A 980 -53.38 -22.37 16.47
N ARG A 981 -53.05 -22.03 15.21
CA ARG A 981 -53.95 -21.38 14.25
C ARG A 981 -54.16 -22.32 13.06
N LYS A 982 -55.40 -22.42 12.60
CA LYS A 982 -55.82 -23.31 11.51
C LYS A 982 -55.78 -22.61 10.15
#